data_AF-A0A6C2UK01-F1
#
_entry.id   AF-A0A6C2UK01-F1
#
_cell.length_a   1.000
_cell.length_b   1.000
_cell.length_c   1.000
_cell.angle_alpha   90.00
_cell.angle_beta   90.00
_cell.angle_gamma   90.00
#
_symmetry.space_group_name_H-M   'P 1'
#
loop_
_entity.id
_entity.type
_entity.pdbx_description
1 polymer ?
#
loop_
_entity_poly.entity_id
_entity_poly.type
_entity_poly.pdbx_seq_one_letter_code
_entity_poly.pdbx_strand_id
1 'polypeptide(L)'
;MMRWNSSTLLCVAMVVGAGALTQATEAASPPADHRNYAFLDGEISQEVLENYLSRAITIAECLHSNGLYNSGMPYEDSDDDLRMILNTGAKFVGRAIFQWDKPALFNEPGWLAAAKTKMEAVHQEDPTVIFQAAIFESVTDKVNEVPIPDWVFEEFGMSVEQRNFNYEAMLNLNGNYVAGTPGWDKGFSVPDITRLETQLFFYFMARQYIDIGIEAIHWGQMSLMAMGDHNNDYTAWQTVLGKVRAYARDHARRGTVLCDAHMTNYGLKTADGHFLCDFSSFPLRVKEDLANEGGGLLEVGHISSIYGKTPGGITPSGWFCKRIPYLVEFDNFGGVLNPGVADLNSHWVWGYDEISWFGSLDEARRNEFLRYAFSWLKKHDNMGYLEMPGNRRHKLTVEGSWSRFRANLKQYCSTGTDLEVVIKELWSAGTVGFWRFETGAVTNDSSGNGLDLTQRIAGASGGGAGYPEGVARNESGAGSFLSTIPQTVAANTGVSYFNAKGNHWAVADTNLFDFGGGGFTFETFVTPSDQGLQQVAIKDEEWKVTINSANGILTVSLWDSATNDWVDAKNTFDGNTTFATGKDFYIAAVVDPGDTDTALTLYYRNLTDGGDLLSVDTTIAGLNSINNTTNDFLLNGSQNFQAVDYMDEVRLSYGALSRSELLATVPELGYWRFEPGVATHDSSGNRLDLTQLIAGAPTGGADYPKGVARPSTGDGVYLPTIPQSGVTNAGVSFFNARGNHWAVGDTNLFDFGANAFSFEAFVTPTAGNGFQIVASKAEEWRVTLHEGTGDLIFGIWDTAISNWATAQAKLDGTNSFAGSVDYYIGAVVTPGVSNTAVTLYYQNLTDGGDLLSAEKTIAGVNSIQNTTNSFLLNGSANNKAVRYMDEVRLSAGALSRSELLVYSAVVADPSGFDAFVDQYDLSGDPSANADNDELTDWGEYVFGGNPTNSGDIGTQPSFDSGDYLFSIVGDSALQYYVLTTTNLVEGSWGTNTGPVAITDESGELGSYSNAVGTAADELFIKLLVE
;
A
#
# COMPACT_ATOMS: atom_id res chain seq x y z
N MET A 1 -60.66 9.20 -29.86
CA MET A 1 -59.76 9.43 -28.72
C MET A 1 -58.38 9.64 -29.28
N MET A 2 -58.03 10.92 -29.49
CA MET A 2 -56.73 11.37 -29.97
C MET A 2 -55.92 11.84 -28.77
N ARG A 3 -54.58 11.86 -28.94
CA ARG A 3 -53.63 12.96 -28.64
C ARG A 3 -52.36 12.41 -27.95
N TRP A 4 -51.13 12.85 -28.22
CA TRP A 4 -50.43 13.78 -29.14
C TRP A 4 -48.93 13.37 -29.07
N ASN A 5 -48.17 13.31 -30.17
CA ASN A 5 -47.41 14.36 -30.87
C ASN A 5 -46.32 15.10 -30.06
N SER A 6 -45.13 15.08 -30.66
CA SER A 6 -43.91 15.86 -30.45
C SER A 6 -44.15 17.36 -30.26
N SER A 7 -43.31 18.04 -29.47
CA SER A 7 -42.94 19.46 -29.65
C SER A 7 -41.76 19.87 -28.76
N THR A 8 -40.73 20.36 -29.43
CA THR A 8 -39.69 21.29 -29.00
C THR A 8 -40.27 22.48 -28.22
N LEU A 9 -39.61 22.91 -27.14
CA LEU A 9 -39.78 24.27 -26.61
C LEU A 9 -38.43 24.90 -26.30
N LEU A 10 -38.11 25.82 -27.22
CA LEU A 10 -37.05 26.80 -27.24
C LEU A 10 -37.25 27.78 -26.06
N CYS A 11 -36.34 27.81 -25.09
CA CYS A 11 -36.24 28.94 -24.17
C CYS A 11 -35.25 29.96 -24.73
N VAL A 12 -35.81 30.97 -25.38
CA VAL A 12 -35.14 32.22 -25.76
C VAL A 12 -34.85 33.00 -24.48
N ALA A 13 -33.57 33.13 -24.12
CA ALA A 13 -33.14 34.11 -23.12
C ALA A 13 -33.12 35.50 -23.78
N MET A 14 -34.04 36.37 -23.36
CA MET A 14 -33.97 37.80 -23.66
C MET A 14 -32.85 38.44 -22.84
N VAL A 15 -31.84 38.97 -23.52
CA VAL A 15 -30.88 39.90 -22.93
C VAL A 15 -31.49 41.30 -22.98
N VAL A 16 -31.87 41.85 -21.83
CA VAL A 16 -32.03 43.30 -21.63
C VAL A 16 -31.63 43.65 -20.19
N GLY A 17 -30.63 44.53 -20.06
CA GLY A 17 -30.56 45.48 -18.95
C GLY A 17 -29.45 45.28 -17.94
N ALA A 18 -28.36 46.02 -18.15
CA ALA A 18 -27.22 46.19 -17.26
C ALA A 18 -27.60 46.55 -15.81
N GLY A 19 -26.94 45.90 -14.86
CA GLY A 19 -26.82 46.29 -13.45
C GLY A 19 -25.63 45.55 -12.85
N ALA A 20 -24.62 46.29 -12.39
CA ALA A 20 -23.31 45.80 -11.99
C ALA A 20 -23.37 44.62 -10.99
N LEU A 21 -22.76 43.50 -11.35
CA LEU A 21 -22.45 42.38 -10.47
C LEU A 21 -20.95 42.13 -10.54
N THR A 22 -20.31 42.25 -9.39
CA THR A 22 -18.97 41.79 -9.05
C THR A 22 -18.82 40.32 -9.47
N GLN A 23 -17.76 40.00 -10.22
CA GLN A 23 -17.36 38.62 -10.51
C GLN A 23 -17.16 37.87 -9.18
N ALA A 24 -18.06 36.93 -8.90
CA ALA A 24 -17.74 35.81 -8.06
C ALA A 24 -16.79 34.93 -8.87
N THR A 25 -15.57 34.74 -8.38
CA THR A 25 -14.64 33.71 -8.83
C THR A 25 -15.33 32.36 -8.65
N GLU A 26 -15.58 31.63 -9.74
CA GLU A 26 -15.91 30.21 -9.69
C GLU A 26 -14.77 29.51 -8.93
N ALA A 27 -15.13 28.82 -7.84
CA ALA A 27 -14.20 27.98 -7.11
C ALA A 27 -13.72 26.86 -8.04
N ALA A 28 -12.41 26.78 -8.27
CA ALA A 28 -11.79 25.64 -8.93
C ALA A 28 -12.15 24.36 -8.17
N SER A 29 -12.54 23.31 -8.90
CA SER A 29 -12.74 21.97 -8.33
C SER A 29 -11.49 21.53 -7.55
N PRO A 30 -11.63 20.85 -6.40
CA PRO A 30 -10.48 20.34 -5.67
C PRO A 30 -9.66 19.37 -6.56
N PRO A 31 -8.31 19.35 -6.43
CA PRO A 31 -7.46 18.44 -7.18
C PRO A 31 -7.85 16.99 -6.89
N ALA A 32 -7.94 16.16 -7.93
CA ALA A 32 -8.32 14.77 -7.79
C ALA A 32 -7.21 13.97 -7.09
N ASP A 33 -7.55 13.30 -5.99
CA ASP A 33 -6.67 12.34 -5.33
C ASP A 33 -6.60 11.04 -6.16
N HIS A 34 -5.44 10.72 -6.72
CA HIS A 34 -5.25 9.64 -7.71
C HIS A 34 -5.04 8.24 -7.09
N ARG A 35 -5.26 8.09 -5.78
CA ARG A 35 -5.12 6.82 -5.04
C ARG A 35 -6.30 5.87 -5.29
N ASN A 36 -6.05 4.57 -5.14
CA ASN A 36 -7.10 3.55 -5.23
C ASN A 36 -7.93 3.50 -3.93
N TYR A 37 -9.25 3.64 -4.07
CA TYR A 37 -10.24 3.55 -2.99
C TYR A 37 -11.30 2.46 -3.23
N ALA A 38 -11.06 1.58 -4.21
CA ALA A 38 -12.00 0.54 -4.58
C ALA A 38 -11.91 -0.63 -3.60
N PHE A 39 -13.06 -1.01 -3.07
CA PHE A 39 -13.24 -2.30 -2.41
C PHE A 39 -13.60 -3.32 -3.46
N LEU A 40 -13.44 -4.59 -3.08
CA LEU A 40 -13.80 -5.66 -3.94
C LEU A 40 -14.58 -6.73 -3.22
N ASP A 41 -15.81 -6.95 -3.66
CA ASP A 41 -16.71 -7.96 -3.09
C ASP A 41 -16.83 -7.86 -1.55
N GLY A 42 -16.69 -6.65 -1.00
CA GLY A 42 -16.71 -6.40 0.44
C GLY A 42 -15.37 -6.59 1.16
N GLU A 43 -14.30 -6.84 0.42
CA GLU A 43 -12.95 -6.97 0.97
C GLU A 43 -12.13 -5.73 0.65
N ILE A 44 -11.33 -5.29 1.63
CA ILE A 44 -10.40 -4.18 1.50
C ILE A 44 -8.98 -4.74 1.45
N SER A 45 -8.15 -4.31 0.51
CA SER A 45 -6.72 -4.64 0.50
C SER A 45 -5.96 -3.77 1.51
N GLN A 46 -4.74 -4.19 1.88
CA GLN A 46 -3.87 -3.38 2.72
C GLN A 46 -3.62 -1.99 2.12
N GLU A 47 -3.30 -1.92 0.81
CA GLU A 47 -3.07 -0.65 0.11
C GLU A 47 -4.29 0.28 0.19
N VAL A 48 -5.50 -0.24 -0.07
CA VAL A 48 -6.71 0.57 -0.05
C VAL A 48 -7.02 1.05 1.37
N LEU A 49 -6.83 0.19 2.38
CA LEU A 49 -6.97 0.57 3.78
C LEU A 49 -6.01 1.72 4.12
N GLU A 50 -4.73 1.57 3.81
CA GLU A 50 -3.69 2.56 4.05
C GLU A 50 -3.96 3.89 3.31
N ASN A 51 -4.53 3.83 2.10
CA ASN A 51 -4.99 5.02 1.38
C ASN A 51 -6.07 5.76 2.17
N TYR A 52 -7.06 5.06 2.73
CA TYR A 52 -8.07 5.66 3.62
C TYR A 52 -7.44 6.25 4.88
N LEU A 53 -6.56 5.51 5.56
CA LEU A 53 -5.90 5.98 6.78
C LEU A 53 -5.02 7.21 6.54
N SER A 54 -4.38 7.31 5.37
CA SER A 54 -3.56 8.48 4.98
C SER A 54 -4.35 9.78 4.84
N ARG A 55 -5.68 9.69 4.68
CA ARG A 55 -6.62 10.81 4.54
C ARG A 55 -7.65 10.82 5.67
N ALA A 56 -7.27 10.35 6.85
CA ALA A 56 -8.13 10.24 8.02
C ALA A 56 -8.22 11.55 8.83
N ILE A 57 -9.43 11.93 9.22
CA ILE A 57 -9.70 13.13 10.02
C ILE A 57 -10.83 12.87 11.01
N THR A 58 -10.65 13.25 12.28
CA THR A 58 -11.75 13.25 13.23
C THR A 58 -12.57 14.53 13.03
N ILE A 59 -13.86 14.40 12.69
CA ILE A 59 -14.81 15.52 12.75
C ILE A 59 -15.99 15.09 13.63
N ALA A 60 -15.77 15.13 14.94
CA ALA A 60 -16.68 14.53 15.90
C ALA A 60 -18.08 15.15 15.85
N GLU A 61 -19.10 14.28 15.72
CA GLU A 61 -20.52 14.64 15.66
C GLU A 61 -20.96 15.44 14.40
N CYS A 62 -20.17 15.49 13.32
CA CYS A 62 -20.51 16.28 12.12
C CYS A 62 -21.82 15.85 11.44
N LEU A 63 -22.22 14.58 11.60
CA LEU A 63 -23.48 14.05 11.07
C LEU A 63 -24.68 14.30 11.99
N HIS A 64 -24.49 14.80 13.21
CA HIS A 64 -25.60 15.13 14.09
C HIS A 64 -26.37 16.36 13.57
N SER A 65 -27.66 16.45 13.90
CA SER A 65 -28.48 17.62 13.65
C SER A 65 -28.59 18.51 14.88
N ASN A 66 -28.82 19.81 14.66
CA ASN A 66 -28.96 20.80 15.72
C ASN A 66 -29.94 20.37 16.83
N GLY A 67 -29.46 20.39 18.07
CA GLY A 67 -30.21 19.99 19.26
C GLY A 67 -30.07 18.51 19.64
N LEU A 68 -29.47 17.67 18.79
CA LEU A 68 -29.28 16.22 19.03
C LEU A 68 -27.80 15.85 19.24
N TYR A 69 -26.98 16.82 19.67
CA TYR A 69 -25.57 16.58 20.01
C TYR A 69 -25.46 15.81 21.33
N ASN A 70 -24.54 14.87 21.37
CA ASN A 70 -24.18 14.14 22.57
C ASN A 70 -23.66 15.09 23.65
N SER A 71 -22.86 16.10 23.27
CA SER A 71 -22.28 17.08 24.19
C SER A 71 -23.28 18.08 24.80
N GLY A 72 -24.47 18.23 24.21
CA GLY A 72 -25.43 19.27 24.62
C GLY A 72 -24.95 20.71 24.39
N MET A 73 -23.81 20.89 23.73
CA MET A 73 -23.21 22.19 23.44
C MET A 73 -23.66 22.72 22.08
N PRO A 74 -23.69 24.06 21.90
CA PRO A 74 -23.83 24.64 20.57
C PRO A 74 -22.74 24.11 19.63
N TYR A 75 -23.16 23.81 18.41
CA TYR A 75 -22.26 23.45 17.32
C TYR A 75 -22.58 24.39 16.16
N GLU A 76 -22.17 25.64 16.34
CA GLU A 76 -22.36 26.71 15.36
C GLU A 76 -21.54 26.41 14.10
N ASP A 77 -22.07 26.84 12.95
CA ASP A 77 -21.43 26.66 11.64
C ASP A 77 -21.11 25.19 11.29
N SER A 78 -21.89 24.22 11.83
CA SER A 78 -21.68 22.79 11.58
C SER A 78 -21.80 22.38 10.10
N ASP A 79 -22.52 23.16 9.31
CA ASP A 79 -22.72 22.89 7.88
C ASP A 79 -21.42 23.09 7.07
N ASP A 80 -20.45 23.83 7.60
CA ASP A 80 -19.15 24.03 6.97
C ASP A 80 -18.27 22.76 6.93
N ASP A 81 -18.58 21.76 7.76
CA ASP A 81 -17.80 20.51 7.81
C ASP A 81 -17.85 19.75 6.49
N LEU A 82 -18.99 19.76 5.79
CA LEU A 82 -19.12 19.18 4.47
C LEU A 82 -18.14 19.82 3.48
N ARG A 83 -18.05 21.16 3.50
CA ARG A 83 -17.11 21.90 2.65
C ARG A 83 -15.67 21.54 3.00
N MET A 84 -15.33 21.46 4.29
CA MET A 84 -13.98 21.10 4.74
C MET A 84 -13.58 19.68 4.29
N ILE A 85 -14.48 18.69 4.42
CA ILE A 85 -14.24 17.31 3.95
C ILE A 85 -13.86 17.31 2.48
N LEU A 86 -14.66 17.97 1.64
CA LEU A 86 -14.42 18.03 0.20
C LEU A 86 -13.18 18.87 -0.17
N ASN A 87 -12.93 19.98 0.53
CA ASN A 87 -11.82 20.88 0.22
C ASN A 87 -10.46 20.28 0.61
N THR A 88 -10.39 19.53 1.71
CA THR A 88 -9.16 18.86 2.16
C THR A 88 -8.90 17.56 1.41
N GLY A 89 -9.94 16.95 0.83
CA GLY A 89 -9.85 15.62 0.20
C GLY A 89 -9.81 14.49 1.23
N ALA A 90 -10.45 14.68 2.39
CA ALA A 90 -10.57 13.65 3.41
C ALA A 90 -11.32 12.42 2.88
N LYS A 91 -10.87 11.22 3.24
CA LYS A 91 -11.47 9.95 2.79
C LYS A 91 -12.02 9.10 3.92
N PHE A 92 -11.49 9.26 5.13
CA PHE A 92 -11.97 8.59 6.33
C PHE A 92 -12.33 9.63 7.39
N VAL A 93 -13.62 9.78 7.69
CA VAL A 93 -14.13 10.75 8.67
C VAL A 93 -14.47 10.03 9.98
N GLY A 94 -13.59 10.17 10.97
CA GLY A 94 -13.69 9.52 12.26
C GLY A 94 -14.73 10.14 13.18
N ARG A 95 -15.37 9.29 13.99
CA ARG A 95 -16.35 9.66 15.05
C ARG A 95 -17.47 10.59 14.55
N ALA A 96 -17.92 10.41 13.31
CA ALA A 96 -18.86 11.29 12.63
C ALA A 96 -20.26 11.29 13.27
N ILE A 97 -20.68 10.14 13.83
CA ILE A 97 -21.93 9.98 14.59
C ILE A 97 -21.76 8.99 15.74
N PHE A 98 -22.29 9.30 16.92
CA PHE A 98 -22.30 8.38 18.06
C PHE A 98 -23.24 8.86 19.16
N GLN A 99 -23.56 7.97 20.09
CA GLN A 99 -24.09 8.33 21.41
C GLN A 99 -23.15 7.82 22.49
N TRP A 100 -22.90 8.61 23.53
CA TRP A 100 -22.03 8.23 24.65
C TRP A 100 -22.84 7.85 25.90
N ASP A 101 -23.76 8.72 26.31
CA ASP A 101 -24.61 8.55 27.50
C ASP A 101 -26.09 8.86 27.20
N LYS A 102 -26.48 8.81 25.92
CA LYS A 102 -27.82 9.19 25.43
C LYS A 102 -28.40 8.12 24.49
N PRO A 103 -28.56 6.88 24.95
CA PRO A 103 -29.11 5.80 24.12
C PRO A 103 -30.54 6.10 23.64
N ALA A 104 -31.29 6.93 24.37
CA ALA A 104 -32.62 7.39 23.96
C ALA A 104 -32.64 8.19 22.63
N LEU A 105 -31.49 8.66 22.11
CA LEU A 105 -31.43 9.25 20.77
C LEU A 105 -31.90 8.28 19.67
N PHE A 106 -31.80 6.97 19.88
CA PHE A 106 -32.35 5.98 18.94
C PHE A 106 -33.89 5.96 18.88
N ASN A 107 -34.57 6.56 19.86
CA ASN A 107 -36.02 6.77 19.83
C ASN A 107 -36.41 8.00 18.99
N GLU A 108 -35.45 8.82 18.56
CA GLU A 108 -35.66 10.03 17.78
C GLU A 108 -35.41 9.76 16.28
N PRO A 109 -36.45 9.41 15.49
CA PRO A 109 -36.28 8.99 14.10
C PRO A 109 -35.65 10.08 13.21
N GLY A 110 -35.76 11.36 13.60
CA GLY A 110 -35.15 12.47 12.87
C GLY A 110 -33.62 12.52 12.97
N TRP A 111 -33.01 11.87 13.97
CA TRP A 111 -31.56 11.94 14.19
C TRP A 111 -30.79 11.22 13.09
N LEU A 112 -31.05 9.92 12.90
CA LEU A 112 -30.38 9.10 11.89
C LEU A 112 -30.80 9.48 10.47
N ALA A 113 -32.05 9.93 10.28
CA ALA A 113 -32.51 10.44 8.98
C ALA A 113 -31.75 11.70 8.53
N ALA A 114 -31.46 12.63 9.45
CA ALA A 114 -30.67 13.81 9.13
C ALA A 114 -29.21 13.46 8.82
N ALA A 115 -28.63 12.51 9.55
CA ALA A 115 -27.28 12.00 9.29
C ALA A 115 -27.16 11.40 7.88
N LYS A 116 -28.15 10.58 7.48
CA LYS A 116 -28.22 10.02 6.13
C LYS A 116 -28.19 11.10 5.05
N THR A 117 -29.04 12.13 5.16
CA THR A 117 -29.07 13.24 4.20
C THR A 117 -27.72 13.95 4.09
N LYS A 118 -27.01 14.15 5.21
CA LYS A 118 -25.68 14.78 5.21
C LYS A 118 -24.64 13.90 4.49
N MET A 119 -24.63 12.59 4.75
CA MET A 119 -23.73 11.66 4.06
C MET A 119 -24.02 11.61 2.56
N GLU A 120 -25.29 11.54 2.16
CA GLU A 120 -25.70 11.55 0.75
C GLU A 120 -25.21 12.81 0.02
N ALA A 121 -25.20 13.97 0.67
CA ALA A 121 -24.67 15.20 0.09
C ALA A 121 -23.15 15.15 -0.14
N VAL A 122 -22.39 14.49 0.75
CA VAL A 122 -20.95 14.25 0.56
C VAL A 122 -20.75 13.28 -0.59
N HIS A 123 -21.45 12.15 -0.56
CA HIS A 123 -21.28 11.05 -1.52
C HIS A 123 -21.71 11.41 -2.94
N GLN A 124 -22.57 12.42 -3.09
CA GLN A 124 -22.91 12.99 -4.39
C GLN A 124 -21.71 13.66 -5.07
N GLU A 125 -20.83 14.28 -4.28
CA GLU A 125 -19.61 14.95 -4.78
C GLU A 125 -18.40 14.01 -4.74
N ASP A 126 -18.28 13.19 -3.70
CA ASP A 126 -17.22 12.21 -3.53
C ASP A 126 -17.75 10.88 -2.95
N PRO A 127 -18.05 9.88 -3.79
CA PRO A 127 -18.57 8.60 -3.33
C PRO A 127 -17.52 7.78 -2.56
N THR A 128 -16.24 8.17 -2.59
CA THR A 128 -15.17 7.39 -1.94
C THR A 128 -15.12 7.59 -0.43
N VAL A 129 -15.71 8.66 0.12
CA VAL A 129 -15.64 8.99 1.55
C VAL A 129 -16.34 7.94 2.44
N ILE A 130 -15.64 7.49 3.48
CA ILE A 130 -16.14 6.64 4.56
C ILE A 130 -16.44 7.51 5.78
N PHE A 131 -17.63 7.32 6.36
CA PHE A 131 -18.01 7.88 7.65
C PHE A 131 -17.97 6.78 8.71
N GLN A 132 -17.29 7.07 9.81
CA GLN A 132 -17.15 6.17 10.95
C GLN A 132 -18.17 6.55 12.04
N ALA A 133 -18.99 5.59 12.49
CA ALA A 133 -19.76 5.72 13.73
C ALA A 133 -18.94 5.23 14.93
N ALA A 134 -19.37 5.50 16.16
CA ALA A 134 -18.72 4.95 17.32
C ALA A 134 -19.69 4.35 18.35
N ILE A 135 -19.29 3.21 18.92
CA ILE A 135 -19.94 2.48 20.01
C ILE A 135 -18.93 2.36 21.14
N PHE A 136 -19.17 3.06 22.25
CA PHE A 136 -18.18 3.23 23.31
C PHE A 136 -18.36 2.32 24.51
N GLU A 137 -17.32 2.25 25.33
CA GLU A 137 -17.21 1.63 26.65
C GLU A 137 -18.05 2.32 27.74
N SER A 138 -19.26 2.72 27.40
CA SER A 138 -20.15 3.52 28.23
C SER A 138 -21.60 3.06 28.11
N VAL A 139 -22.22 2.75 29.24
CA VAL A 139 -23.65 2.48 29.36
C VAL A 139 -24.25 3.18 30.58
N THR A 140 -25.50 3.63 30.45
CA THR A 140 -26.27 4.27 31.53
C THR A 140 -27.63 3.63 31.74
N ASP A 141 -28.29 3.92 32.86
CA ASP A 141 -29.65 3.44 33.14
C ASP A 141 -30.69 3.90 32.10
N LYS A 142 -30.38 4.92 31.30
CA LYS A 142 -31.21 5.39 30.18
C LYS A 142 -31.43 4.34 29.08
N VAL A 143 -30.63 3.27 29.00
CA VAL A 143 -30.94 2.17 28.04
C VAL A 143 -32.28 1.52 28.36
N ASN A 144 -32.73 1.61 29.61
CA ASN A 144 -34.04 1.09 30.04
C ASN A 144 -35.23 1.80 29.35
N GLU A 145 -34.98 2.89 28.62
CA GLU A 145 -35.97 3.63 27.84
C GLU A 145 -35.99 3.25 26.35
N VAL A 146 -35.03 2.44 25.90
CA VAL A 146 -34.89 2.07 24.48
C VAL A 146 -35.55 0.70 24.24
N PRO A 147 -36.61 0.61 23.41
CA PRO A 147 -37.25 -0.64 23.07
C PRO A 147 -36.31 -1.52 22.24
N ILE A 148 -36.35 -2.84 22.45
CA ILE A 148 -35.62 -3.79 21.62
C ILE A 148 -36.50 -4.16 20.42
N PRO A 149 -36.08 -3.91 19.18
CA PRO A 149 -36.83 -4.35 18.01
C PRO A 149 -36.83 -5.88 17.86
N ASP A 150 -37.90 -6.43 17.29
CA ASP A 150 -38.07 -7.88 17.04
C ASP A 150 -36.85 -8.49 16.33
N TRP A 151 -36.29 -7.78 15.36
CA TRP A 151 -35.16 -8.24 14.55
C TRP A 151 -33.86 -8.44 15.34
N VAL A 152 -33.71 -7.82 16.52
CA VAL A 152 -32.57 -8.06 17.40
C VAL A 152 -32.67 -9.46 18.01
N PHE A 153 -33.87 -9.83 18.49
CA PHE A 153 -34.09 -11.17 19.05
C PHE A 153 -33.94 -12.25 17.98
N GLU A 154 -34.50 -12.02 16.79
CA GLU A 154 -34.45 -12.96 15.67
C GLU A 154 -33.01 -13.27 15.25
N GLU A 155 -32.15 -12.26 15.14
CA GLU A 155 -30.74 -12.44 14.81
C GLU A 155 -30.02 -13.33 15.84
N PHE A 156 -30.36 -13.19 17.13
CA PHE A 156 -29.78 -13.97 18.21
C PHE A 156 -30.50 -15.32 18.45
N GLY A 157 -31.45 -15.69 17.58
CA GLY A 157 -32.22 -16.95 17.70
C GLY A 157 -33.12 -17.00 18.95
N MET A 158 -33.49 -15.84 19.47
CA MET A 158 -34.31 -15.68 20.67
C MET A 158 -35.79 -15.51 20.32
N SER A 159 -36.67 -15.82 21.27
CA SER A 159 -38.09 -15.48 21.14
C SER A 159 -38.27 -13.96 21.30
N VAL A 160 -39.09 -13.36 20.43
CA VAL A 160 -39.41 -11.94 20.50
C VAL A 160 -40.14 -11.61 21.81
N GLU A 161 -39.65 -10.58 22.50
CA GLU A 161 -40.24 -10.04 23.72
C GLU A 161 -40.51 -8.55 23.58
N GLN A 162 -41.67 -8.08 24.05
CA GLN A 162 -41.99 -6.65 24.07
C GLN A 162 -41.43 -6.01 25.34
N ARG A 163 -40.14 -5.65 25.30
CA ARG A 163 -39.42 -5.01 26.40
C ARG A 163 -38.36 -4.03 25.90
N ASN A 164 -37.83 -3.26 26.85
CA ASN A 164 -36.69 -2.38 26.62
C ASN A 164 -35.37 -3.11 26.97
N PHE A 165 -34.25 -2.50 26.59
CA PHE A 165 -32.94 -2.92 27.06
C PHE A 165 -32.85 -2.83 28.59
N ASN A 166 -31.98 -3.63 29.20
CA ASN A 166 -31.83 -3.70 30.66
C ASN A 166 -30.41 -3.35 31.09
N TYR A 167 -30.24 -2.20 31.73
CA TYR A 167 -28.95 -1.71 32.23
C TYR A 167 -28.24 -2.72 33.13
N GLU A 168 -28.92 -3.23 34.16
CA GLU A 168 -28.34 -4.16 35.15
C GLU A 168 -27.88 -5.48 34.49
N ALA A 169 -28.54 -5.90 33.41
CA ALA A 169 -28.18 -7.12 32.70
C ALA A 169 -26.89 -6.97 31.87
N MET A 170 -26.44 -5.75 31.56
CA MET A 170 -25.21 -5.44 30.82
C MET A 170 -23.96 -5.34 31.71
N LEU A 171 -24.13 -5.31 33.04
CA LEU A 171 -23.04 -5.08 33.98
C LEU A 171 -22.21 -6.33 34.24
N ASN A 172 -20.94 -6.12 34.57
CA ASN A 172 -20.04 -7.17 35.00
C ASN A 172 -20.48 -7.77 36.34
N LEU A 173 -20.60 -9.10 36.40
CA LEU A 173 -21.08 -9.81 37.59
C LEU A 173 -20.14 -9.72 38.81
N ASN A 174 -18.85 -9.43 38.59
CA ASN A 174 -17.86 -9.28 39.65
C ASN A 174 -17.76 -7.84 40.16
N GLY A 175 -18.56 -6.92 39.61
CA GLY A 175 -18.58 -5.51 40.02
C GLY A 175 -17.47 -4.64 39.45
N ASN A 176 -16.71 -5.14 38.46
CA ASN A 176 -15.66 -4.35 37.82
C ASN A 176 -16.26 -3.22 36.98
N TYR A 177 -15.78 -1.98 37.18
CA TYR A 177 -16.19 -0.78 36.43
C TYR A 177 -17.71 -0.50 36.45
N VAL A 178 -18.37 -0.88 37.55
CA VAL A 178 -19.80 -0.66 37.79
C VAL A 178 -20.03 0.66 38.54
N ALA A 179 -21.16 1.31 38.27
CA ALA A 179 -21.57 2.56 38.91
C ALA A 179 -21.48 2.48 40.44
N GLY A 180 -20.86 3.50 41.06
CA GLY A 180 -20.66 3.55 42.52
C GLY A 180 -19.40 2.85 43.03
N THR A 181 -18.57 2.31 42.13
CA THR A 181 -17.18 1.92 42.43
C THR A 181 -16.24 3.13 42.29
N PRO A 182 -15.04 3.13 42.94
CA PRO A 182 -14.10 4.24 42.83
C PRO A 182 -13.77 4.56 41.36
N GLY A 183 -14.01 5.80 40.94
CA GLY A 183 -13.76 6.28 39.57
C GLY A 183 -14.96 6.25 38.62
N TRP A 184 -16.14 5.77 39.04
CA TRP A 184 -17.33 5.66 38.19
C TRP A 184 -18.56 6.33 38.80
N ASP A 185 -19.12 7.29 38.07
CA ASP A 185 -20.33 8.04 38.48
C ASP A 185 -21.55 7.12 38.61
N LYS A 186 -22.50 7.54 39.47
CA LYS A 186 -23.73 6.78 39.69
C LYS A 186 -24.56 6.72 38.40
N GLY A 187 -24.92 5.51 37.97
CA GLY A 187 -25.68 5.27 36.74
C GLY A 187 -24.85 5.27 35.46
N PHE A 188 -23.50 5.21 35.57
CA PHE A 188 -22.56 5.15 34.45
C PHE A 188 -21.61 3.96 34.64
N SER A 189 -21.44 3.10 33.65
CA SER A 189 -20.62 1.87 33.76
C SER A 189 -20.00 1.48 32.43
N VAL A 190 -18.97 0.63 32.49
CA VAL A 190 -18.47 -0.09 31.32
C VAL A 190 -19.40 -1.31 31.08
N PRO A 191 -19.95 -1.47 29.88
CA PRO A 191 -20.71 -2.68 29.55
C PRO A 191 -19.75 -3.87 29.40
N ASP A 192 -20.15 -5.03 29.94
CA ASP A 192 -19.39 -6.28 29.79
C ASP A 192 -19.89 -7.02 28.55
N ILE A 193 -19.00 -7.22 27.56
CA ILE A 193 -19.36 -7.83 26.27
C ILE A 193 -19.83 -9.29 26.40
N THR A 194 -19.46 -9.99 27.48
CA THR A 194 -19.92 -11.36 27.74
C THR A 194 -21.40 -11.43 28.13
N ARG A 195 -22.00 -10.30 28.46
CA ARG A 195 -23.43 -10.22 28.80
C ARG A 195 -24.25 -10.19 27.51
N LEU A 196 -25.18 -11.13 27.39
CA LEU A 196 -26.08 -11.20 26.23
C LEU A 196 -26.77 -9.85 25.95
N GLU A 197 -27.24 -9.16 27.00
CA GLU A 197 -27.89 -7.86 26.84
C GLU A 197 -26.98 -6.80 26.18
N THR A 198 -25.67 -6.81 26.50
CA THR A 198 -24.67 -5.95 25.86
C THR A 198 -24.54 -6.28 24.37
N GLN A 199 -24.48 -7.57 24.03
CA GLN A 199 -24.38 -8.03 22.64
C GLN A 199 -25.60 -7.62 21.81
N LEU A 200 -26.80 -7.76 22.37
CA LEU A 200 -28.06 -7.31 21.74
C LEU A 200 -28.02 -5.80 21.47
N PHE A 201 -27.55 -5.01 22.44
CA PHE A 201 -27.50 -3.55 22.32
C PHE A 201 -26.43 -3.09 21.31
N PHE A 202 -25.27 -3.72 21.30
CA PHE A 202 -24.17 -3.39 20.38
C PHE A 202 -24.54 -3.72 18.94
N TYR A 203 -25.12 -4.90 18.71
CA TYR A 203 -25.67 -5.28 17.41
C TYR A 203 -26.78 -4.32 16.98
N PHE A 204 -27.68 -3.94 17.90
CA PHE A 204 -28.74 -2.98 17.62
C PHE A 204 -28.19 -1.64 17.11
N MET A 205 -27.20 -1.06 17.80
CA MET A 205 -26.59 0.20 17.39
C MET A 205 -25.86 0.08 16.05
N ALA A 206 -25.04 -0.97 15.87
CA ALA A 206 -24.27 -1.17 14.66
C ALA A 206 -25.17 -1.30 13.43
N ARG A 207 -26.25 -2.08 13.53
CA ARG A 207 -27.23 -2.24 12.44
C ARG A 207 -27.87 -0.90 12.05
N GLN A 208 -28.31 -0.12 13.03
CA GLN A 208 -28.93 1.20 12.81
C GLN A 208 -27.97 2.17 12.11
N TYR A 209 -26.68 2.09 12.39
CA TYR A 209 -25.65 2.88 11.70
C TYR A 209 -25.41 2.39 10.27
N ILE A 210 -25.29 1.07 10.05
CA ILE A 210 -25.13 0.50 8.71
C ILE A 210 -26.31 0.87 7.81
N ASP A 211 -27.56 0.81 8.32
CA ASP A 211 -28.78 1.11 7.56
C ASP A 211 -28.85 2.55 7.02
N ILE A 212 -28.12 3.48 7.63
CA ILE A 212 -28.03 4.86 7.13
C ILE A 212 -26.85 5.11 6.20
N GLY A 213 -25.95 4.14 6.01
CA GLY A 213 -24.79 4.25 5.11
C GLY A 213 -23.44 4.44 5.81
N ILE A 214 -23.34 4.15 7.12
CA ILE A 214 -22.05 4.08 7.81
C ILE A 214 -21.29 2.84 7.35
N GLU A 215 -19.98 3.02 7.13
CA GLU A 215 -19.10 1.98 6.56
C GLU A 215 -17.88 1.68 7.46
N ALA A 216 -17.77 2.36 8.60
CA ALA A 216 -16.80 2.04 9.64
C ALA A 216 -17.40 2.23 11.06
N ILE A 217 -16.98 1.41 12.02
CA ILE A 217 -17.41 1.51 13.42
C ILE A 217 -16.19 1.42 14.33
N HIS A 218 -15.98 2.47 15.11
CA HIS A 218 -15.05 2.48 16.23
C HIS A 218 -15.71 1.87 17.47
N TRP A 219 -15.10 0.85 18.06
CA TRP A 219 -15.64 0.09 19.19
C TRP A 219 -15.12 0.54 20.55
N GLY A 220 -14.62 1.79 20.64
CA GLY A 220 -14.12 2.35 21.89
C GLY A 220 -12.95 1.54 22.45
N GLN A 221 -12.92 1.37 23.76
CA GLN A 221 -11.94 0.54 24.46
C GLN A 221 -12.39 -0.92 24.53
N MET A 222 -12.21 -1.67 23.43
CA MET A 222 -12.61 -3.08 23.35
C MET A 222 -12.01 -3.95 24.44
N SER A 223 -10.74 -3.73 24.77
CA SER A 223 -10.06 -4.48 25.84
C SER A 223 -10.66 -4.23 27.22
N LEU A 224 -11.14 -3.02 27.48
CA LEU A 224 -11.79 -2.68 28.74
C LEU A 224 -13.13 -3.41 28.86
N MET A 225 -13.91 -3.46 27.77
CA MET A 225 -15.19 -4.18 27.71
C MET A 225 -15.04 -5.70 27.68
N ALA A 226 -13.86 -6.22 27.28
CA ALA A 226 -13.51 -7.64 27.27
C ALA A 226 -13.11 -8.20 28.65
N MET A 227 -13.47 -7.53 29.75
CA MET A 227 -13.08 -7.95 31.11
C MET A 227 -13.51 -9.38 31.49
N GLY A 228 -14.61 -9.89 30.91
CA GLY A 228 -15.02 -11.30 31.04
C GLY A 228 -14.59 -12.20 29.88
N ASP A 229 -14.08 -11.63 28.78
CA ASP A 229 -13.91 -12.29 27.49
C ASP A 229 -12.44 -12.55 27.12
N HIS A 230 -11.50 -11.82 27.73
CA HIS A 230 -10.07 -11.86 27.39
C HIS A 230 -9.40 -13.23 27.56
N ASN A 231 -9.88 -14.06 28.50
CA ASN A 231 -9.37 -15.43 28.71
C ASN A 231 -10.15 -16.49 27.92
N ASN A 232 -11.11 -16.08 27.09
CA ASN A 232 -11.99 -16.96 26.33
C ASN A 232 -11.92 -16.67 24.83
N ASP A 233 -10.71 -16.39 24.36
CA ASP A 233 -10.41 -16.13 22.95
C ASP A 233 -11.30 -15.03 22.33
N TYR A 234 -11.77 -14.08 23.16
CA TYR A 234 -12.68 -13.02 22.75
C TYR A 234 -13.97 -13.51 22.06
N THR A 235 -14.50 -14.67 22.46
CA THR A 235 -15.68 -15.31 21.83
C THR A 235 -16.90 -14.39 21.75
N ALA A 236 -17.14 -13.56 22.76
CA ALA A 236 -18.28 -12.64 22.75
C ALA A 236 -18.09 -11.51 21.73
N TRP A 237 -16.88 -10.96 21.62
CA TRP A 237 -16.55 -10.03 20.53
C TRP A 237 -16.66 -10.67 19.14
N GLN A 238 -16.14 -11.89 18.97
CA GLN A 238 -16.29 -12.65 17.71
C GLN A 238 -17.76 -12.80 17.33
N THR A 239 -18.64 -13.07 18.30
CA THR A 239 -20.09 -13.20 18.07
C THR A 239 -20.70 -11.90 17.57
N VAL A 240 -20.44 -10.78 18.24
CA VAL A 240 -20.99 -9.47 17.86
C VAL A 240 -20.44 -9.03 16.51
N LEU A 241 -19.12 -9.03 16.33
CA LEU A 241 -18.48 -8.60 15.08
C LEU A 241 -18.85 -9.50 13.91
N GLY A 242 -18.94 -10.82 14.12
CA GLY A 242 -19.37 -11.77 13.10
C GLY A 242 -20.79 -11.49 12.61
N LYS A 243 -21.73 -11.18 13.52
CA LYS A 243 -23.11 -10.79 13.17
C LYS A 243 -23.17 -9.44 12.46
N VAL A 244 -22.40 -8.46 12.94
CA VAL A 244 -22.34 -7.13 12.33
C VAL A 244 -21.76 -7.19 10.91
N ARG A 245 -20.64 -7.91 10.70
CA ARG A 245 -20.06 -8.13 9.36
C ARG A 245 -20.99 -8.92 8.47
N ALA A 246 -21.69 -9.92 9.00
CA ALA A 246 -22.69 -10.66 8.24
C ALA A 246 -23.84 -9.77 7.75
N TYR A 247 -24.33 -8.87 8.60
CA TYR A 247 -25.34 -7.88 8.19
C TYR A 247 -24.76 -6.88 7.18
N ALA A 248 -23.53 -6.40 7.39
CA ALA A 248 -22.90 -5.43 6.49
C ALA A 248 -22.72 -5.97 5.05
N ARG A 249 -22.47 -7.27 4.87
CA ARG A 249 -22.38 -7.90 3.54
C ARG A 249 -23.59 -7.64 2.64
N ASP A 250 -24.78 -7.66 3.22
CA ASP A 250 -26.02 -7.50 2.47
C ASP A 250 -26.55 -6.06 2.46
N HIS A 251 -26.10 -5.21 3.41
CA HIS A 251 -26.73 -3.93 3.70
C HIS A 251 -25.82 -2.70 3.59
N ALA A 252 -24.50 -2.86 3.74
CA ALA A 252 -23.56 -1.75 3.63
C ALA A 252 -23.31 -1.42 2.15
N ARG A 253 -23.02 -0.14 1.85
CA ARG A 253 -22.78 0.37 0.49
C ARG A 253 -21.69 -0.40 -0.27
N ARG A 254 -20.67 -0.87 0.45
CA ARG A 254 -19.53 -1.63 -0.08
C ARG A 254 -19.55 -3.11 0.29
N GLY A 255 -20.65 -3.61 0.86
CA GLY A 255 -20.74 -5.00 1.32
C GLY A 255 -19.84 -5.32 2.52
N THR A 256 -19.41 -4.31 3.27
CA THR A 256 -18.55 -4.50 4.45
C THR A 256 -18.62 -3.32 5.41
N VAL A 257 -18.05 -3.51 6.60
CA VAL A 257 -17.91 -2.48 7.64
C VAL A 257 -16.53 -2.61 8.29
N LEU A 258 -15.74 -1.56 8.20
CA LEU A 258 -14.42 -1.50 8.82
C LEU A 258 -14.57 -1.33 10.34
N CYS A 259 -13.78 -2.06 11.10
CA CYS A 259 -13.80 -2.00 12.56
C CYS A 259 -12.43 -1.60 13.11
N ASP A 260 -12.42 -0.69 14.08
CA ASP A 260 -11.22 -0.31 14.82
C ASP A 260 -11.57 -0.04 16.29
N ALA A 261 -10.54 0.00 17.14
CA ALA A 261 -10.71 0.21 18.57
C ALA A 261 -9.41 0.59 19.25
N HIS A 262 -9.55 1.13 20.47
CA HIS A 262 -8.46 1.19 21.44
C HIS A 262 -8.29 -0.18 22.09
N MET A 263 -7.11 -0.76 21.95
CA MET A 263 -6.83 -2.15 22.33
C MET A 263 -5.53 -2.25 23.14
N THR A 264 -5.57 -3.01 24.24
CA THR A 264 -4.38 -3.53 24.91
C THR A 264 -3.59 -4.41 23.94
N ASN A 265 -2.26 -4.32 23.98
CA ASN A 265 -1.34 -4.97 23.03
C ASN A 265 -1.52 -4.52 21.57
N TYR A 266 -2.25 -3.42 21.33
CA TYR A 266 -2.30 -2.72 20.04
C TYR A 266 -2.86 -3.52 18.86
N GLY A 267 -3.52 -4.65 19.10
CA GLY A 267 -4.24 -5.44 18.10
C GLY A 267 -4.78 -6.74 18.70
N LEU A 268 -6.10 -6.80 18.95
CA LEU A 268 -6.74 -8.01 19.49
C LEU A 268 -6.91 -9.06 18.40
N LYS A 269 -6.39 -10.26 18.66
CA LYS A 269 -6.50 -11.42 17.78
C LYS A 269 -6.96 -12.65 18.53
N THR A 270 -7.60 -13.56 17.81
CA THR A 270 -7.89 -14.92 18.26
C THR A 270 -6.61 -15.73 18.37
N ALA A 271 -6.67 -16.86 19.07
CA ALA A 271 -5.55 -17.76 19.30
C ALA A 271 -4.96 -18.34 18.00
N ASP A 272 -5.75 -18.40 16.92
CA ASP A 272 -5.31 -18.81 15.59
C ASP A 272 -4.79 -17.65 14.71
N GLY A 273 -4.66 -16.45 15.28
CA GLY A 273 -3.99 -15.31 14.64
C GLY A 273 -4.89 -14.35 13.86
N HIS A 274 -6.22 -14.51 13.88
CA HIS A 274 -7.14 -13.59 13.19
C HIS A 274 -7.47 -12.35 14.03
N PHE A 275 -7.31 -11.18 13.44
CA PHE A 275 -7.67 -9.92 14.08
C PHE A 275 -9.18 -9.74 14.20
N LEU A 276 -9.60 -9.16 15.32
CA LEU A 276 -10.99 -8.74 15.51
C LEU A 276 -11.32 -7.49 14.70
N CYS A 277 -10.36 -6.57 14.56
CA CYS A 277 -10.49 -5.28 13.88
C CYS A 277 -9.66 -5.25 12.58
N ASP A 278 -10.05 -4.37 11.66
CA ASP A 278 -9.41 -4.16 10.36
C ASP A 278 -8.12 -3.33 10.50
N PHE A 279 -8.08 -2.43 11.48
CA PHE A 279 -6.90 -1.68 11.89
C PHE A 279 -7.00 -1.29 13.37
N SER A 280 -5.90 -0.81 13.94
CA SER A 280 -5.85 -0.34 15.34
C SER A 280 -5.99 1.17 15.45
N SER A 281 -6.56 1.66 16.54
CA SER A 281 -6.61 3.11 16.81
C SER A 281 -6.08 3.38 18.21
N PHE A 282 -5.28 4.43 18.38
CA PHE A 282 -4.71 4.78 19.67
C PHE A 282 -4.49 6.29 19.82
N PRO A 283 -4.47 6.85 21.03
CA PRO A 283 -4.08 8.25 21.21
C PRO A 283 -2.60 8.50 20.86
N LEU A 284 -2.26 9.73 20.52
CA LEU A 284 -0.89 10.13 20.14
C LEU A 284 0.15 9.87 21.24
N ARG A 285 -0.21 10.02 22.51
CA ARG A 285 0.70 10.00 23.66
C ARG A 285 1.82 11.01 23.48
N VAL A 286 1.45 12.28 23.40
CA VAL A 286 2.41 13.39 23.26
C VAL A 286 3.24 13.53 24.53
N LYS A 287 4.56 13.45 24.39
CA LYS A 287 5.54 13.71 25.45
C LYS A 287 5.81 15.21 25.55
N GLU A 288 5.96 15.76 26.75
CA GLU A 288 6.33 17.17 26.91
C GLU A 288 7.75 17.47 26.43
N ASP A 289 7.89 18.56 25.66
CA ASP A 289 9.19 19.12 25.29
C ASP A 289 9.68 20.07 26.38
N LEU A 290 10.57 19.59 27.25
CA LEU A 290 11.13 20.41 28.33
C LEU A 290 12.07 21.53 27.83
N ALA A 291 12.56 21.45 26.59
CA ALA A 291 13.38 22.52 26.01
C ALA A 291 12.52 23.69 25.51
N ASN A 292 11.29 23.40 25.09
CA ASN A 292 10.34 24.39 24.57
C ASN A 292 9.05 24.38 25.40
N GLU A 293 8.95 25.23 26.41
CA GLU A 293 7.81 25.27 27.34
C GLU A 293 6.44 25.25 26.62
N GLY A 294 5.59 24.30 27.00
CA GLY A 294 4.29 24.04 26.37
C GLY A 294 4.34 23.21 25.07
N GLY A 295 5.53 22.84 24.57
CA GLY A 295 5.74 22.06 23.36
C GLY A 295 5.59 20.56 23.58
N GLY A 296 5.48 19.80 22.50
CA GLY A 296 5.27 18.36 22.53
C GLY A 296 6.13 17.62 21.51
N LEU A 297 6.48 16.37 21.82
CA LEU A 297 7.26 15.47 21.00
C LEU A 297 6.57 14.10 20.93
N LEU A 298 6.77 13.38 19.84
CA LEU A 298 6.44 11.96 19.72
C LEU A 298 7.71 11.14 19.99
N GLU A 299 7.56 10.03 20.72
CA GLU A 299 8.68 9.19 21.10
C GLU A 299 8.27 7.71 21.19
N VAL A 300 9.08 6.85 20.58
CA VAL A 300 8.93 5.39 20.68
C VAL A 300 9.15 4.98 22.14
N GLY A 301 8.21 4.23 22.70
CA GLY A 301 8.30 3.75 24.07
C GLY A 301 7.89 4.76 25.14
N HIS A 302 7.54 6.02 24.79
CA HIS A 302 6.96 6.95 25.75
C HIS A 302 5.60 6.43 26.25
N ILE A 303 5.54 6.12 27.56
CA ILE A 303 4.38 5.53 28.23
C ILE A 303 3.76 4.38 27.41
N SER A 304 2.44 4.44 27.19
CA SER A 304 1.69 3.48 26.37
C SER A 304 1.76 3.73 24.86
N SER A 305 2.66 4.56 24.32
CA SER A 305 2.67 4.87 22.88
C SER A 305 2.72 3.61 22.00
N ILE A 306 2.00 3.64 20.88
CA ILE A 306 1.77 2.50 19.98
C ILE A 306 2.92 2.23 19.00
N TYR A 307 3.81 3.21 18.80
CA TYR A 307 4.87 3.20 17.80
C TYR A 307 5.77 1.97 17.91
N GLY A 308 5.87 1.20 16.84
CA GLY A 308 6.65 -0.04 16.73
C GLY A 308 5.99 -1.28 17.33
N LYS A 309 4.79 -1.18 17.91
CA LYS A 309 4.24 -2.23 18.81
C LYS A 309 3.01 -2.97 18.29
N THR A 310 2.48 -2.63 17.11
CA THR A 310 1.33 -3.36 16.56
C THR A 310 1.73 -4.79 16.15
N PRO A 311 0.95 -5.81 16.52
CA PRO A 311 1.27 -7.21 16.22
C PRO A 311 0.95 -7.58 14.76
N GLY A 312 1.49 -8.71 14.30
CA GLY A 312 1.11 -9.37 13.05
C GLY A 312 -0.03 -10.39 13.21
N GLY A 313 -0.68 -10.72 12.09
CA GLY A 313 -1.84 -11.61 12.03
C GLY A 313 -2.60 -11.54 10.72
N ILE A 314 -3.79 -12.14 10.69
CA ILE A 314 -4.68 -12.18 9.52
C ILE A 314 -5.83 -11.19 9.74
N THR A 315 -6.05 -10.27 8.80
CA THR A 315 -7.12 -9.28 8.93
C THR A 315 -8.49 -9.88 8.63
N PRO A 316 -9.59 -9.20 8.99
CA PRO A 316 -10.94 -9.64 8.65
C PRO A 316 -11.20 -9.78 7.15
N SER A 317 -10.43 -9.07 6.31
CA SER A 317 -10.47 -9.20 4.83
C SER A 317 -9.53 -10.29 4.30
N GLY A 318 -8.95 -11.12 5.17
CA GLY A 318 -8.26 -12.36 4.80
C GLY A 318 -6.78 -12.24 4.44
N TRP A 319 -6.23 -11.03 4.31
CA TRP A 319 -4.80 -10.85 4.05
C TRP A 319 -4.00 -10.86 5.35
N PHE A 320 -2.80 -11.45 5.28
CA PHE A 320 -1.82 -11.46 6.36
C PHE A 320 -1.01 -10.16 6.38
N CYS A 321 -0.69 -9.67 7.57
CA CYS A 321 0.25 -8.57 7.78
C CYS A 321 1.24 -8.87 8.90
N LYS A 322 2.49 -8.42 8.73
CA LYS A 322 3.54 -8.52 9.76
C LYS A 322 3.25 -7.60 10.95
N ARG A 323 2.62 -6.46 10.68
CA ARG A 323 2.15 -5.49 11.66
C ARG A 323 0.84 -4.91 11.13
N ILE A 324 -0.20 -4.90 11.96
CA ILE A 324 -1.49 -4.30 11.57
C ILE A 324 -1.33 -2.76 11.48
N PRO A 325 -1.84 -2.11 10.40
CA PRO A 325 -1.86 -0.64 10.30
C PRO A 325 -2.63 0.00 11.45
N TYR A 326 -2.31 1.25 11.78
CA TYR A 326 -2.98 1.95 12.86
C TYR A 326 -3.14 3.46 12.64
N LEU A 327 -4.18 4.02 13.26
CA LEU A 327 -4.39 5.46 13.43
C LEU A 327 -3.88 5.92 14.79
N VAL A 328 -3.25 7.10 14.80
CA VAL A 328 -3.09 7.90 16.02
C VAL A 328 -3.88 9.19 15.95
N GLU A 329 -4.64 9.48 17.01
CA GLU A 329 -5.55 10.62 17.08
C GLU A 329 -5.19 11.56 18.24
N PHE A 330 -5.60 12.83 18.13
CA PHE A 330 -5.60 13.78 19.25
C PHE A 330 -6.79 13.48 20.15
N ASP A 331 -6.57 12.73 21.23
CA ASP A 331 -7.66 12.25 22.06
C ASP A 331 -8.21 13.30 23.05
N ASN A 332 -9.45 13.07 23.52
CA ASN A 332 -10.07 13.82 24.59
C ASN A 332 -10.53 12.87 25.70
N PHE A 333 -10.12 13.12 26.93
CA PHE A 333 -10.46 12.26 28.09
C PHE A 333 -10.71 13.02 29.38
N GLY A 334 -10.40 14.31 29.46
CA GLY A 334 -10.68 15.09 30.68
C GLY A 334 -10.41 16.58 30.61
N GLY A 335 -9.98 17.09 29.46
CA GLY A 335 -9.79 18.50 29.16
C GLY A 335 -8.53 19.06 29.79
N VAL A 336 -8.59 19.33 31.10
CA VAL A 336 -7.52 20.00 31.83
C VAL A 336 -7.54 19.64 33.31
N LEU A 337 -6.36 19.33 33.84
CA LEU A 337 -6.13 18.98 35.24
C LEU A 337 -5.19 19.99 35.92
N ASN A 338 -3.93 20.06 35.47
CA ASN A 338 -2.87 20.90 36.04
C ASN A 338 -2.17 21.72 34.93
N PRO A 339 -2.87 22.71 34.34
CA PRO A 339 -2.42 23.36 33.11
C PRO A 339 -1.03 24.01 33.26
N GLY A 340 -0.14 23.74 32.30
CA GLY A 340 1.22 24.28 32.27
C GLY A 340 2.23 23.51 33.14
N VAL A 341 1.85 22.37 33.72
CA VAL A 341 2.76 21.52 34.51
C VAL A 341 3.14 20.30 33.69
N ALA A 342 4.43 20.12 33.39
CA ALA A 342 4.93 18.95 32.69
C ALA A 342 5.03 17.72 33.62
N ASP A 343 4.65 16.55 33.13
CA ASP A 343 4.86 15.27 33.81
C ASP A 343 5.13 14.15 32.79
N LEU A 344 6.41 13.83 32.60
CA LEU A 344 6.88 12.83 31.63
C LEU A 344 6.38 11.39 31.90
N ASN A 345 5.75 11.13 33.05
CA ASN A 345 5.15 9.83 33.37
C ASN A 345 3.63 9.82 33.16
N SER A 346 3.08 10.92 32.66
CA SER A 346 1.65 11.13 32.48
C SER A 346 1.29 11.22 31.01
N HIS A 347 0.07 10.81 30.69
CA HIS A 347 -0.55 11.08 29.37
C HIS A 347 -1.19 12.48 29.31
N TRP A 348 -1.11 13.26 30.41
CA TRP A 348 -1.61 14.62 30.48
C TRP A 348 -0.53 15.61 30.04
N VAL A 349 -0.36 15.78 28.74
CA VAL A 349 0.62 16.70 28.14
C VAL A 349 0.44 18.12 28.68
N TRP A 350 1.40 18.60 29.46
CA TRP A 350 1.34 19.88 30.17
C TRP A 350 0.08 20.05 31.03
N GLY A 351 -0.45 18.96 31.56
CA GLY A 351 -1.66 18.92 32.38
C GLY A 351 -2.98 19.08 31.63
N TYR A 352 -2.98 18.90 30.31
CA TYR A 352 -4.17 18.85 29.45
C TYR A 352 -4.34 17.46 28.84
N ASP A 353 -5.53 17.14 28.34
CA ASP A 353 -5.64 16.08 27.33
C ASP A 353 -5.11 16.56 25.97
N GLU A 354 -4.88 15.62 25.04
CA GLU A 354 -4.10 15.89 23.82
C GLU A 354 -4.74 16.96 22.93
N ILE A 355 -6.06 16.92 22.72
CA ILE A 355 -6.74 17.98 21.94
C ILE A 355 -6.81 19.31 22.70
N SER A 356 -6.95 19.31 24.02
CA SER A 356 -6.98 20.57 24.78
C SER A 356 -5.60 21.21 24.84
N TRP A 357 -4.53 20.42 24.95
CA TRP A 357 -3.16 20.88 24.78
C TRP A 357 -2.97 21.47 23.38
N PHE A 358 -3.31 20.71 22.33
CA PHE A 358 -3.16 21.20 20.96
C PHE A 358 -3.98 22.47 20.72
N GLY A 359 -5.20 22.55 21.26
CA GLY A 359 -6.05 23.73 21.22
C GLY A 359 -5.53 24.92 22.03
N SER A 360 -4.69 24.69 23.05
CA SER A 360 -4.06 25.73 23.87
C SER A 360 -2.87 26.42 23.18
N LEU A 361 -2.28 25.75 22.19
CA LEU A 361 -1.19 26.30 21.39
C LEU A 361 -1.70 27.43 20.48
N ASP A 362 -0.84 28.42 20.24
CA ASP A 362 -1.08 29.42 19.20
C ASP A 362 -1.03 28.79 17.80
N GLU A 363 -1.50 29.54 16.81
CA GLU A 363 -1.63 29.05 15.43
C GLU A 363 -0.30 28.57 14.84
N ALA A 364 0.81 29.29 15.06
CA ALA A 364 2.11 28.92 14.53
C ALA A 364 2.60 27.60 15.13
N ARG A 365 2.51 27.46 16.46
CA ARG A 365 2.93 26.25 17.18
C ARG A 365 2.05 25.04 16.85
N ARG A 366 0.74 25.23 16.65
CA ARG A 366 -0.15 24.15 16.17
C ARG A 366 0.24 23.67 14.78
N ASN A 367 0.46 24.62 13.89
CA ASN A 367 0.81 24.34 12.49
C ASN A 367 2.16 23.61 12.42
N GLU A 368 3.14 24.04 13.19
CA GLU A 368 4.46 23.41 13.31
C GLU A 368 4.33 21.99 13.89
N PHE A 369 3.61 21.82 15.00
CA PHE A 369 3.44 20.50 15.60
C PHE A 369 2.71 19.52 14.67
N LEU A 370 1.69 19.97 13.94
CA LEU A 370 0.96 19.09 13.02
C LEU A 370 1.86 18.60 11.87
N ARG A 371 2.71 19.48 11.31
CA ARG A 371 3.73 19.10 10.31
C ARG A 371 4.74 18.13 10.91
N TYR A 372 5.25 18.45 12.09
CA TYR A 372 6.17 17.59 12.83
C TYR A 372 5.59 16.19 13.05
N ALA A 373 4.38 16.08 13.61
CA ALA A 373 3.75 14.80 13.92
C ALA A 373 3.49 13.96 12.65
N PHE A 374 3.01 14.60 11.58
CA PHE A 374 2.78 13.95 10.29
C PHE A 374 4.08 13.37 9.71
N SER A 375 5.15 14.17 9.65
CA SER A 375 6.45 13.73 9.13
C SER A 375 7.14 12.72 10.06
N TRP A 376 7.02 12.89 11.38
CA TRP A 376 7.62 12.01 12.36
C TRP A 376 7.08 10.59 12.24
N LEU A 377 5.76 10.43 12.10
CA LEU A 377 5.14 9.11 11.92
C LEU A 377 5.67 8.43 10.67
N LYS A 378 5.74 9.14 9.55
CA LYS A 378 6.29 8.61 8.29
C LYS A 378 7.74 8.15 8.41
N LYS A 379 8.57 8.87 9.17
CA LYS A 379 9.98 8.51 9.40
C LYS A 379 10.17 7.33 10.36
N HIS A 380 9.32 7.20 11.38
CA HIS A 380 9.59 6.28 12.51
C HIS A 380 8.74 5.02 12.53
N ASP A 381 7.55 5.02 11.93
CA ASP A 381 6.70 3.83 11.83
C ASP A 381 5.78 3.90 10.61
N ASN A 382 6.14 3.20 9.54
CA ASN A 382 5.40 3.23 8.27
C ASN A 382 3.99 2.62 8.37
N MET A 383 3.65 1.91 9.45
CA MET A 383 2.31 1.40 9.72
C MET A 383 1.39 2.41 10.42
N GLY A 384 1.94 3.55 10.86
CA GLY A 384 1.23 4.60 11.59
C GLY A 384 0.75 5.74 10.71
N TYR A 385 -0.51 6.12 10.88
CA TYR A 385 -1.12 7.25 10.18
C TYR A 385 -1.73 8.25 11.18
N LEU A 386 -1.59 9.54 10.88
CA LEU A 386 -2.14 10.61 11.71
C LEU A 386 -3.60 10.86 11.34
N GLU A 387 -4.51 10.66 12.29
CA GLU A 387 -5.87 11.13 12.16
C GLU A 387 -5.92 12.63 12.49
N MET A 388 -6.16 13.44 11.46
CA MET A 388 -6.10 14.90 11.56
C MET A 388 -7.17 15.46 12.53
N PRO A 389 -6.87 16.52 13.31
CA PRO A 389 -7.81 17.08 14.27
C PRO A 389 -8.77 18.06 13.59
N GLY A 390 -9.85 17.57 12.99
CA GLY A 390 -10.86 18.39 12.30
C GLY A 390 -11.84 19.09 13.26
N ASN A 391 -12.50 18.31 14.12
CA ASN A 391 -13.32 18.80 15.22
C ASN A 391 -13.28 17.84 16.40
N ARG A 392 -13.02 18.37 17.60
CA ARG A 392 -13.20 17.63 18.84
C ARG A 392 -13.45 18.56 20.03
N ARG A 393 -14.05 18.03 21.09
CA ARG A 393 -14.30 18.80 22.33
C ARG A 393 -12.99 19.07 23.05
N HIS A 394 -12.79 20.29 23.53
CA HIS A 394 -11.65 20.65 24.36
C HIS A 394 -12.05 21.51 25.56
N LYS A 395 -11.12 21.67 26.51
CA LYS A 395 -11.27 22.59 27.65
C LYS A 395 -9.92 23.18 28.03
N LEU A 396 -9.79 24.51 27.93
CA LEU A 396 -8.50 25.20 28.09
C LEU A 396 -8.20 25.68 29.52
N THR A 397 -9.19 25.72 30.41
CA THR A 397 -8.97 26.12 31.83
C THR A 397 -9.84 25.30 32.76
N VAL A 398 -9.38 25.07 34.00
CA VAL A 398 -10.08 24.23 34.99
C VAL A 398 -11.50 24.76 35.28
N GLU A 399 -11.64 26.08 35.43
CA GLU A 399 -12.93 26.76 35.66
C GLU A 399 -13.67 27.10 34.36
N GLY A 400 -13.05 26.90 33.20
CA GLY A 400 -13.61 27.22 31.89
C GLY A 400 -14.75 26.30 31.49
N SER A 401 -15.56 26.78 30.53
CA SER A 401 -16.54 25.92 29.86
C SER A 401 -15.85 25.06 28.80
N TRP A 402 -16.42 23.89 28.52
CA TRP A 402 -16.06 23.12 27.34
C TRP A 402 -16.31 23.96 26.08
N SER A 403 -15.48 23.78 25.06
CA SER A 403 -15.65 24.33 23.71
C SER A 403 -15.35 23.26 22.66
N ARG A 404 -15.43 23.62 21.37
CA ARG A 404 -15.00 22.77 20.25
C ARG A 404 -13.77 23.35 19.59
N PHE A 405 -12.75 22.51 19.41
CA PHE A 405 -11.69 22.75 18.44
C PHE A 405 -12.28 22.60 17.03
N ARG A 406 -11.89 23.49 16.10
CA ARG A 406 -12.42 23.52 14.73
C ARG A 406 -11.30 23.85 13.75
N ALA A 407 -10.87 22.89 12.95
CA ALA A 407 -9.85 23.12 11.94
C ALA A 407 -10.32 24.06 10.82
N ASN A 408 -11.64 24.18 10.63
CA ASN A 408 -12.28 24.96 9.58
C ASN A 408 -11.68 26.37 9.42
N LEU A 409 -11.76 26.89 8.19
CA LEU A 409 -11.41 28.28 7.89
C LEU A 409 -12.27 29.27 8.70
N LYS A 410 -11.63 30.27 9.31
CA LYS A 410 -12.29 31.38 10.03
C LYS A 410 -13.30 32.14 9.18
N GLN A 411 -13.09 32.14 7.85
CA GLN A 411 -14.00 32.75 6.89
C GLN A 411 -15.40 32.11 6.89
N TYR A 412 -15.49 30.80 7.13
CA TYR A 412 -16.74 30.05 7.05
C TYR A 412 -17.21 29.50 8.40
N CYS A 413 -16.32 29.44 9.39
CA CYS A 413 -16.61 29.02 10.75
C CYS A 413 -16.08 30.06 11.75
N SER A 414 -16.98 30.65 12.54
CA SER A 414 -16.67 31.70 13.51
C SER A 414 -15.68 31.29 14.61
N THR A 415 -15.58 29.99 14.88
CA THR A 415 -14.65 29.38 15.85
C THR A 415 -13.50 28.62 15.20
N GLY A 416 -13.35 28.75 13.87
CA GLY A 416 -12.31 28.10 13.08
C GLY A 416 -10.90 28.51 13.48
N THR A 417 -9.93 27.63 13.26
CA THR A 417 -8.51 27.86 13.53
C THR A 417 -7.67 28.00 12.27
N ASP A 418 -8.26 27.93 11.08
CA ASP A 418 -7.58 27.88 9.76
C ASP A 418 -6.63 26.67 9.58
N LEU A 419 -6.66 25.68 10.47
CA LEU A 419 -5.80 24.50 10.41
C LEU A 419 -6.10 23.63 9.17
N GLU A 420 -7.30 23.76 8.61
CA GLU A 420 -7.70 23.18 7.33
C GLU A 420 -6.68 23.46 6.22
N VAL A 421 -6.07 24.65 6.20
CA VAL A 421 -5.03 25.00 5.22
C VAL A 421 -3.84 24.07 5.36
N VAL A 422 -3.41 23.80 6.59
CA VAL A 422 -2.28 22.91 6.90
C VAL A 422 -2.63 21.45 6.59
N ILE A 423 -3.84 21.02 6.94
CA ILE A 423 -4.30 19.65 6.64
C ILE A 423 -4.28 19.43 5.13
N LYS A 424 -4.84 20.38 4.37
CA LYS A 424 -4.83 20.34 2.91
C LYS A 424 -3.40 20.36 2.37
N GLU A 425 -2.53 21.23 2.90
CA GLU A 425 -1.11 21.29 2.53
C GLU A 425 -0.44 19.93 2.73
N LEU A 426 -0.51 19.33 3.92
CA LEU A 426 0.14 18.05 4.24
C LEU A 426 -0.36 16.88 3.38
N TRP A 427 -1.62 16.92 3.00
CA TRP A 427 -2.25 15.88 2.20
C TRP A 427 -2.11 16.08 0.69
N SER A 428 -1.98 17.34 0.24
CA SER A 428 -1.48 17.67 -1.09
C SER A 428 0.02 17.39 -1.20
N ALA A 429 0.77 17.50 -0.09
CA ALA A 429 2.21 17.35 0.00
C ALA A 429 2.73 15.92 -0.18
N GLY A 430 1.89 14.92 -0.48
CA GLY A 430 2.42 13.71 -1.12
C GLY A 430 3.11 14.03 -2.45
N THR A 431 2.64 15.08 -3.14
CA THR A 431 3.18 15.56 -4.42
C THR A 431 3.42 17.08 -4.30
N VAL A 432 4.68 17.51 -4.29
CA VAL A 432 5.10 18.93 -4.30
C VAL A 432 4.63 19.61 -5.58
N GLY A 433 4.90 19.00 -6.73
CA GLY A 433 4.50 19.52 -8.04
C GLY A 433 4.37 18.39 -9.04
N PHE A 434 3.43 18.52 -9.97
CA PHE A 434 3.21 17.52 -11.02
C PHE A 434 2.92 18.17 -12.36
N TRP A 435 3.80 17.98 -13.33
CA TRP A 435 3.73 18.65 -14.63
C TRP A 435 3.56 17.64 -15.76
N ARG A 436 2.44 17.79 -16.46
CA ARG A 436 2.01 16.98 -17.59
C ARG A 436 1.85 17.93 -18.76
N PHE A 437 2.71 17.85 -19.76
CA PHE A 437 2.85 18.88 -20.79
C PHE A 437 1.75 18.80 -21.87
N GLU A 438 0.50 18.86 -21.43
CA GLU A 438 -0.70 18.67 -22.24
C GLU A 438 -0.88 19.80 -23.26
N THR A 439 -1.33 19.45 -24.47
CA THR A 439 -1.59 20.43 -25.52
C THR A 439 -2.68 21.42 -25.06
N GLY A 440 -2.31 22.68 -24.86
CA GLY A 440 -3.21 23.75 -24.38
C GLY A 440 -3.21 24.00 -22.87
N ALA A 441 -2.51 23.18 -22.08
CA ALA A 441 -2.34 23.33 -20.63
C ALA A 441 -0.88 23.05 -20.17
N VAL A 442 0.07 23.34 -21.06
CA VAL A 442 1.49 22.94 -20.99
C VAL A 442 2.21 23.38 -19.71
N THR A 443 1.81 24.51 -19.14
CA THR A 443 2.47 25.11 -17.98
C THR A 443 1.83 24.74 -16.65
N ASN A 444 0.69 24.04 -16.67
CA ASN A 444 -0.11 23.88 -15.47
C ASN A 444 0.51 22.88 -14.50
N ASP A 445 0.53 23.25 -13.22
CA ASP A 445 0.77 22.30 -12.14
C ASP A 445 -0.51 21.51 -11.82
N SER A 446 -0.44 20.20 -12.08
CA SER A 446 -1.53 19.24 -11.86
C SER A 446 -1.62 18.76 -10.42
N SER A 447 -0.66 19.09 -9.55
CA SER A 447 -0.75 18.78 -8.11
C SER A 447 -1.80 19.64 -7.39
N GLY A 448 -2.12 20.81 -7.97
CA GLY A 448 -3.01 21.79 -7.37
C GLY A 448 -2.34 22.69 -6.33
N ASN A 449 -1.00 22.70 -6.26
CA ASN A 449 -0.22 23.54 -5.36
C ASN A 449 0.14 24.91 -5.96
N GLY A 450 -0.24 25.15 -7.23
CA GLY A 450 -0.06 26.44 -7.90
C GLY A 450 1.38 26.69 -8.35
N LEU A 451 2.13 25.63 -8.61
CA LEU A 451 3.52 25.68 -9.10
C LEU A 451 3.59 25.73 -10.63
N ASP A 452 2.78 26.60 -11.24
CA ASP A 452 2.72 26.72 -12.70
C ASP A 452 4.08 27.12 -13.29
N LEU A 453 4.47 26.44 -14.37
CA LEU A 453 5.76 26.63 -15.02
C LEU A 453 5.81 27.96 -15.77
N THR A 454 6.93 28.64 -15.62
CA THR A 454 7.32 29.77 -16.48
C THR A 454 8.40 29.32 -17.45
N GLN A 455 8.30 29.76 -18.70
CA GLN A 455 9.30 29.46 -19.72
C GLN A 455 10.48 30.44 -19.64
N ARG A 456 11.71 29.94 -19.75
CA ARG A 456 12.93 30.75 -19.84
C ARG A 456 13.83 30.30 -20.98
N ILE A 457 14.33 31.27 -21.77
CA ILE A 457 15.08 31.05 -23.01
C ILE A 457 16.40 31.84 -22.96
N ALA A 458 17.50 31.23 -23.40
CA ALA A 458 18.78 31.93 -23.49
C ALA A 458 18.74 33.05 -24.55
N GLY A 459 18.99 34.29 -24.10
CA GLY A 459 19.20 35.45 -24.99
C GLY A 459 17.94 36.22 -25.43
N ALA A 460 16.75 35.87 -24.93
CA ALA A 460 15.50 36.57 -25.29
C ALA A 460 14.97 37.44 -24.14
N SER A 461 15.27 38.75 -24.18
CA SER A 461 14.49 39.76 -23.46
C SER A 461 13.32 40.20 -24.35
N GLY A 462 12.27 39.39 -24.43
CA GLY A 462 11.03 39.77 -25.15
C GLY A 462 10.34 38.58 -25.81
N GLY A 463 9.11 38.30 -25.35
CA GLY A 463 8.23 37.30 -25.94
C GLY A 463 7.94 37.61 -27.42
N GLY A 464 8.50 36.79 -28.30
CA GLY A 464 8.19 36.76 -29.72
C GLY A 464 7.69 35.37 -30.10
N ALA A 465 6.53 35.32 -30.76
CA ALA A 465 5.88 34.10 -31.23
C ALA A 465 6.81 33.26 -32.12
N GLY A 466 7.08 32.02 -31.70
CA GLY A 466 7.79 31.01 -32.50
C GLY A 466 8.68 30.01 -31.76
N TYR A 467 8.59 29.86 -30.43
CA TYR A 467 9.53 29.08 -29.60
C TYR A 467 8.85 28.53 -28.33
N PRO A 468 9.29 27.36 -27.79
CA PRO A 468 8.63 26.05 -27.91
C PRO A 468 7.48 25.79 -26.93
N GLU A 469 6.52 25.00 -27.40
CA GLU A 469 5.27 24.62 -26.74
C GLU A 469 5.35 23.16 -26.29
N GLY A 470 4.43 22.71 -25.41
CA GLY A 470 4.14 21.29 -25.31
C GLY A 470 3.69 20.83 -26.69
N VAL A 471 4.45 19.92 -27.29
CA VAL A 471 4.19 19.44 -28.65
C VAL A 471 3.33 18.20 -28.57
N ALA A 472 2.55 17.94 -29.61
CA ALA A 472 1.86 16.66 -29.72
C ALA A 472 2.87 15.52 -29.61
N ARG A 473 2.53 14.50 -28.83
CA ARG A 473 3.33 13.28 -28.69
C ARG A 473 3.55 12.63 -30.07
N ASN A 474 4.76 12.14 -30.31
CA ASN A 474 5.07 11.42 -31.55
C ASN A 474 4.31 10.08 -31.58
N GLU A 475 3.75 9.71 -32.74
CA GLU A 475 3.02 8.43 -32.92
C GLU A 475 3.96 7.20 -32.90
N SER A 476 5.26 7.38 -33.13
CA SER A 476 6.29 6.33 -33.08
C SER A 476 7.69 6.92 -32.92
N GLY A 477 8.66 6.10 -32.47
CA GLY A 477 10.06 6.50 -32.32
C GLY A 477 10.36 7.30 -31.04
N ALA A 478 11.32 8.21 -31.10
CA ALA A 478 11.72 9.03 -29.95
C ALA A 478 10.54 9.84 -29.40
N GLY A 479 10.35 9.82 -28.08
CA GLY A 479 9.28 10.52 -27.38
C GLY A 479 7.90 9.83 -27.46
N SER A 480 7.80 8.66 -28.11
CA SER A 480 6.51 7.96 -28.28
C SER A 480 6.17 7.00 -27.14
N PHE A 481 7.17 6.53 -26.39
CA PHE A 481 7.01 5.63 -25.23
C PHE A 481 7.02 6.37 -23.89
N LEU A 482 7.20 7.69 -23.89
CA LEU A 482 6.89 8.49 -22.72
C LEU A 482 5.42 8.24 -22.36
N SER A 483 5.09 8.13 -21.07
CA SER A 483 3.80 7.61 -20.60
C SER A 483 2.60 8.16 -21.39
N THR A 484 1.84 7.26 -22.05
CA THR A 484 0.64 7.62 -22.83
C THR A 484 -0.60 7.75 -21.94
N ILE A 485 -0.56 7.25 -20.70
CA ILE A 485 -1.59 7.46 -19.68
C ILE A 485 -0.93 7.42 -18.28
N PRO A 486 -1.03 8.48 -17.47
CA PRO A 486 -0.71 8.43 -16.04
C PRO A 486 -1.79 7.69 -15.24
N GLN A 487 -1.52 7.46 -13.95
CA GLN A 487 -2.43 6.91 -12.93
C GLN A 487 -3.81 7.63 -12.80
N THR A 488 -4.14 8.56 -13.70
CA THR A 488 -5.29 9.49 -13.65
C THR A 488 -6.31 9.30 -14.78
N VAL A 489 -6.27 8.21 -15.57
CA VAL A 489 -7.25 7.84 -16.62
C VAL A 489 -7.55 8.88 -17.74
N ALA A 490 -6.87 10.02 -17.78
CA ALA A 490 -6.97 11.03 -18.84
C ALA A 490 -5.77 10.89 -19.79
N ALA A 491 -6.04 10.72 -21.09
CA ALA A 491 -5.02 10.53 -22.11
C ALA A 491 -4.08 11.76 -22.19
N ASN A 492 -2.78 11.54 -22.01
CA ASN A 492 -1.77 12.57 -22.20
C ASN A 492 -1.34 12.59 -23.68
N THR A 493 -1.63 13.70 -24.34
CA THR A 493 -1.43 13.87 -25.79
C THR A 493 -0.24 14.74 -26.13
N GLY A 494 0.44 15.29 -25.13
CA GLY A 494 1.56 16.23 -25.31
C GLY A 494 2.84 15.79 -24.59
N VAL A 495 3.96 16.41 -24.96
CA VAL A 495 5.27 16.24 -24.31
C VAL A 495 6.02 17.58 -24.33
N SER A 496 6.90 17.83 -23.36
CA SER A 496 7.83 18.95 -23.44
C SER A 496 8.91 18.64 -24.49
N TYR A 497 9.26 19.62 -25.32
CA TYR A 497 10.38 19.51 -26.27
C TYR A 497 11.33 20.72 -26.20
N PHE A 498 12.62 20.46 -25.99
CA PHE A 498 13.68 21.47 -26.05
C PHE A 498 14.90 20.91 -26.79
N ASN A 499 15.54 21.72 -27.63
CA ASN A 499 16.68 21.29 -28.46
C ASN A 499 17.88 22.24 -28.39
N ALA A 500 17.93 23.13 -27.40
CA ALA A 500 18.96 24.15 -27.30
C ALA A 500 19.36 24.43 -25.86
N LYS A 501 20.67 24.64 -25.66
CA LYS A 501 21.28 25.04 -24.39
C LYS A 501 20.66 26.34 -23.88
N GLY A 502 20.33 26.37 -22.58
CA GLY A 502 19.83 27.58 -21.94
C GLY A 502 18.30 27.70 -21.90
N ASN A 503 17.58 26.84 -22.63
CA ASN A 503 16.13 26.74 -22.54
C ASN A 503 15.75 25.84 -21.35
N HIS A 504 14.73 26.25 -20.60
CA HIS A 504 14.24 25.52 -19.45
C HIS A 504 12.84 26.00 -19.03
N TRP A 505 12.17 25.18 -18.25
CA TRP A 505 11.05 25.61 -17.43
C TRP A 505 11.55 26.06 -16.06
N ALA A 506 10.83 26.98 -15.42
CA ALA A 506 11.17 27.50 -14.11
C ALA A 506 9.91 27.70 -13.26
N VAL A 507 9.98 27.32 -11.99
CA VAL A 507 9.01 27.68 -10.96
C VAL A 507 9.72 28.58 -9.96
N ALA A 508 9.10 29.71 -9.61
CA ALA A 508 9.64 30.57 -8.57
C ALA A 508 9.74 29.82 -7.24
N ASP A 509 10.77 30.13 -6.45
CA ASP A 509 10.94 29.52 -5.14
C ASP A 509 9.70 29.70 -4.23
N THR A 510 9.36 28.65 -3.50
CA THR A 510 8.27 28.63 -2.50
C THR A 510 8.67 27.73 -1.34
N ASN A 511 7.99 27.88 -0.20
CA ASN A 511 8.18 27.01 0.96
C ASN A 511 7.90 25.52 0.66
N LEU A 512 7.24 25.19 -0.46
CA LEU A 512 6.99 23.81 -0.86
C LEU A 512 8.25 23.09 -1.36
N PHE A 513 9.32 23.81 -1.70
CA PHE A 513 10.61 23.22 -2.05
C PHE A 513 11.56 23.07 -0.85
N ASP A 514 11.13 23.45 0.35
CA ASP A 514 11.93 23.31 1.58
C ASP A 514 11.80 21.89 2.14
N PHE A 515 12.75 21.03 1.77
CA PHE A 515 12.79 19.66 2.27
C PHE A 515 13.47 19.54 3.64
N GLY A 516 14.36 20.47 3.99
CA GLY A 516 15.12 20.43 5.24
C GLY A 516 15.77 19.06 5.52
N GLY A 517 15.45 18.45 6.66
CA GLY A 517 15.88 17.09 7.01
C GLY A 517 14.92 15.98 6.55
N GLY A 518 13.88 16.30 5.77
CA GLY A 518 12.95 15.35 5.20
C GLY A 518 13.39 14.86 3.82
N GLY A 519 13.05 13.61 3.49
CA GLY A 519 13.29 13.05 2.16
C GLY A 519 12.38 13.64 1.08
N PHE A 520 12.74 13.41 -0.17
CA PHE A 520 11.92 13.73 -1.34
C PHE A 520 12.14 12.71 -2.45
N THR A 521 11.19 12.65 -3.40
CA THR A 521 11.32 11.84 -4.61
C THR A 521 11.08 12.70 -5.83
N PHE A 522 12.01 12.64 -6.78
CA PHE A 522 11.86 13.23 -8.11
C PHE A 522 11.81 12.13 -9.16
N GLU A 523 10.85 12.18 -10.07
CA GLU A 523 10.72 11.20 -11.15
C GLU A 523 10.13 11.79 -12.42
N THR A 524 10.48 11.21 -13.58
CA THR A 524 10.01 11.68 -14.89
C THR A 524 10.32 10.68 -16.00
N PHE A 525 9.66 10.86 -17.14
CA PHE A 525 9.92 10.18 -18.39
C PHE A 525 10.72 11.10 -19.31
N VAL A 526 11.84 10.62 -19.87
CA VAL A 526 12.78 11.43 -20.66
C VAL A 526 13.25 10.74 -21.94
N THR A 527 13.53 11.54 -22.96
CA THR A 527 14.25 11.16 -24.18
C THR A 527 15.54 11.98 -24.27
N PRO A 528 16.73 11.37 -24.12
CA PRO A 528 18.02 12.08 -24.12
C PRO A 528 18.39 12.63 -25.50
N SER A 529 19.02 13.81 -25.52
CA SER A 529 19.68 14.39 -26.70
C SER A 529 21.06 13.77 -26.96
N ASP A 530 21.63 14.05 -28.13
CA ASP A 530 22.98 13.63 -28.54
C ASP A 530 24.12 14.54 -28.01
N GLN A 531 23.80 15.45 -27.07
CA GLN A 531 24.70 16.52 -26.65
C GLN A 531 25.47 16.24 -25.34
N GLY A 532 25.57 14.97 -24.91
CA GLY A 532 26.32 14.57 -23.71
C GLY A 532 25.57 14.85 -22.41
N LEU A 533 26.17 15.62 -21.50
CA LEU A 533 25.62 15.94 -20.17
C LEU A 533 24.40 16.88 -20.28
N GLN A 534 23.28 16.44 -19.73
CA GLN A 534 21.98 17.09 -19.78
C GLN A 534 21.40 17.21 -18.37
N GLN A 535 20.75 18.33 -18.10
CA GLN A 535 20.16 18.61 -16.79
C GLN A 535 18.66 18.34 -16.85
N VAL A 536 18.19 17.42 -16.01
CA VAL A 536 16.78 17.04 -15.93
C VAL A 536 16.04 17.98 -14.98
N ALA A 537 16.56 18.17 -13.78
CA ALA A 537 16.01 19.06 -12.77
C ALA A 537 17.11 19.67 -11.91
N ILE A 538 16.89 20.88 -11.39
CA ILE A 538 17.78 21.53 -10.42
C ILE A 538 17.01 22.47 -9.50
N LYS A 539 17.41 22.47 -8.23
CA LYS A 539 17.24 23.58 -7.31
C LYS A 539 18.65 24.02 -6.93
N ASP A 540 19.09 25.16 -7.47
CA ASP A 540 20.51 25.53 -7.48
C ASP A 540 21.04 25.72 -6.07
N GLU A 541 22.26 25.24 -5.80
CA GLU A 541 22.86 25.16 -4.46
C GLU A 541 22.09 24.28 -3.44
N GLU A 542 21.21 23.39 -3.92
CA GLU A 542 20.52 22.39 -3.09
C GLU A 542 20.68 20.97 -3.64
N TRP A 543 20.03 20.67 -4.76
CA TRP A 543 20.05 19.35 -5.39
C TRP A 543 19.86 19.44 -6.91
N LYS A 544 20.37 18.46 -7.65
CA LYS A 544 20.13 18.34 -9.09
C LYS A 544 20.14 16.89 -9.57
N VAL A 545 19.41 16.66 -10.67
CA VAL A 545 19.36 15.39 -11.39
C VAL A 545 19.86 15.62 -12.81
N THR A 546 20.85 14.84 -13.23
CA THR A 546 21.46 14.94 -14.57
C THR A 546 21.61 13.56 -15.20
N ILE A 547 21.51 13.52 -16.53
CA ILE A 547 21.83 12.34 -17.33
C ILE A 547 22.94 12.68 -18.32
N ASN A 548 23.72 11.70 -18.74
CA ASN A 548 24.78 11.91 -19.72
C ASN A 548 24.76 10.83 -20.81
N SER A 549 24.34 11.22 -22.02
CA SER A 549 24.23 10.29 -23.16
C SER A 549 25.58 9.84 -23.72
N ALA A 550 26.69 10.48 -23.35
CA ALA A 550 28.02 10.10 -23.81
C ALA A 550 28.62 8.91 -23.05
N ASN A 551 28.15 8.65 -21.82
CA ASN A 551 28.66 7.59 -20.96
C ASN A 551 27.58 6.82 -20.19
N GLY A 552 26.30 7.18 -20.34
CA GLY A 552 25.16 6.50 -19.75
C GLY A 552 25.03 6.65 -18.24
N ILE A 553 25.46 7.78 -17.69
CA ILE A 553 25.40 8.00 -16.25
C ILE A 553 24.13 8.78 -15.88
N LEU A 554 23.38 8.27 -14.90
CA LEU A 554 22.41 9.04 -14.10
C LEU A 554 23.14 9.55 -12.86
N THR A 555 23.06 10.85 -12.59
CA THR A 555 23.69 11.49 -11.41
C THR A 555 22.67 12.30 -10.64
N VAL A 556 22.62 12.08 -9.33
CA VAL A 556 21.98 12.97 -8.36
C VAL A 556 23.09 13.63 -7.56
N SER A 557 23.06 14.95 -7.47
CA SER A 557 24.03 15.71 -6.68
C SER A 557 23.33 16.49 -5.58
N LEU A 558 23.95 16.54 -4.40
CA LEU A 558 23.55 17.40 -3.29
C LEU A 558 24.63 18.47 -3.07
N TRP A 559 24.23 19.69 -2.72
CA TRP A 559 25.17 20.78 -2.43
C TRP A 559 25.66 20.70 -0.99
N ASP A 560 26.98 20.56 -0.82
CA ASP A 560 27.62 20.66 0.49
C ASP A 560 28.02 22.12 0.74
N SER A 561 27.29 22.78 1.66
CA SER A 561 27.55 24.16 2.04
C SER A 561 28.85 24.34 2.84
N ALA A 562 29.38 23.29 3.45
CA ALA A 562 30.65 23.32 4.18
C ALA A 562 31.85 23.34 3.22
N THR A 563 31.78 22.60 2.11
CA THR A 563 32.84 22.60 1.07
C THR A 563 32.57 23.55 -0.07
N ASN A 564 31.34 24.05 -0.19
CA ASN A 564 30.85 24.87 -1.30
C ASN A 564 31.03 24.15 -2.65
N ASP A 565 30.67 22.86 -2.67
CA ASP A 565 30.81 21.98 -3.84
C ASP A 565 29.65 20.97 -3.92
N TRP A 566 29.45 20.39 -5.10
CA TRP A 566 28.47 19.33 -5.33
C TRP A 566 29.05 17.96 -4.97
N VAL A 567 28.27 17.16 -4.22
CA VAL A 567 28.60 15.76 -3.92
C VAL A 567 27.67 14.86 -4.73
N ASP A 568 28.26 13.96 -5.53
CA ASP A 568 27.54 13.17 -6.52
C ASP A 568 27.30 11.72 -6.07
N ALA A 569 26.06 11.28 -6.23
CA ALA A 569 25.66 9.88 -6.33
C ALA A 569 25.39 9.56 -7.81
N LYS A 570 26.08 8.56 -8.38
CA LYS A 570 25.99 8.27 -9.81
C LYS A 570 26.01 6.79 -10.11
N ASN A 571 25.28 6.37 -11.14
CA ASN A 571 25.27 4.99 -11.59
C ASN A 571 25.05 4.84 -13.10
N THR A 572 25.46 3.68 -13.62
CA THR A 572 25.19 3.19 -14.97
C THR A 572 24.46 1.86 -14.84
N PHE A 573 23.31 1.70 -15.50
CA PHE A 573 22.42 0.55 -15.24
C PHE A 573 22.57 -0.58 -16.26
N ASP A 574 22.75 -0.27 -17.54
CA ASP A 574 22.83 -1.26 -18.64
C ASP A 574 24.14 -1.17 -19.47
N GLY A 575 25.20 -0.62 -18.87
CA GLY A 575 26.51 -0.42 -19.52
C GLY A 575 26.64 0.95 -20.20
N ASN A 576 27.69 1.15 -21.01
CA ASN A 576 28.03 2.47 -21.60
C ASN A 576 27.00 3.03 -22.62
N THR A 577 25.83 2.43 -22.76
CA THR A 577 24.75 2.80 -23.69
C THR A 577 23.47 3.24 -22.99
N THR A 578 23.43 3.30 -21.66
CA THR A 578 22.31 3.89 -20.90
C THR A 578 22.07 5.31 -21.43
N PHE A 579 20.81 5.73 -21.57
CA PHE A 579 20.46 7.05 -22.14
C PHE A 579 20.93 7.31 -23.59
N ALA A 580 20.94 6.27 -24.44
CA ALA A 580 21.18 6.44 -25.87
C ALA A 580 20.17 7.40 -26.52
N THR A 581 20.64 8.24 -27.44
CA THR A 581 19.78 9.20 -28.16
C THR A 581 18.68 8.49 -28.95
N GLY A 582 17.47 9.06 -28.92
CA GLY A 582 16.30 8.52 -29.64
C GLY A 582 15.63 7.33 -28.94
N LYS A 583 16.02 7.02 -27.71
CA LYS A 583 15.38 6.06 -26.82
C LYS A 583 14.68 6.81 -25.67
N ASP A 584 13.61 6.22 -25.17
CA ASP A 584 12.77 6.77 -24.12
C ASP A 584 13.02 6.00 -22.82
N PHE A 585 13.11 6.73 -21.70
CA PHE A 585 13.46 6.17 -20.41
C PHE A 585 12.57 6.73 -19.31
N TYR A 586 12.38 5.94 -18.27
CA TYR A 586 11.90 6.42 -16.97
C TYR A 586 13.08 6.50 -16.01
N ILE A 587 13.13 7.56 -15.21
CA ILE A 587 14.09 7.73 -14.12
C ILE A 587 13.39 8.21 -12.85
N ALA A 588 13.92 7.78 -11.70
CA ALA A 588 13.59 8.38 -10.42
C ALA A 588 14.83 8.53 -9.53
N ALA A 589 14.79 9.54 -8.67
CA ALA A 589 15.75 9.84 -7.65
C ALA A 589 14.99 9.97 -6.32
N VAL A 590 15.18 8.99 -5.45
CA VAL A 590 14.69 9.00 -4.08
C VAL A 590 15.83 9.47 -3.20
N VAL A 591 15.61 10.54 -2.44
CA VAL A 591 16.61 11.16 -1.55
C VAL A 591 16.06 11.15 -0.14
N ASP A 592 16.78 10.53 0.79
CA ASP A 592 16.36 10.36 2.18
C ASP A 592 17.47 10.75 3.15
N PRO A 593 17.48 12.00 3.65
CA PRO A 593 18.43 12.46 4.65
C PRO A 593 18.29 11.67 5.96
N GLY A 594 19.29 10.86 6.28
CA GLY A 594 19.42 10.19 7.58
C GLY A 594 20.08 11.10 8.63
N ASP A 595 20.45 10.55 9.79
CA ASP A 595 21.01 11.37 10.88
C ASP A 595 22.45 11.83 10.63
N THR A 596 23.24 11.03 9.89
CA THR A 596 24.64 11.34 9.51
C THR A 596 24.84 11.47 8.01
N ASP A 597 24.14 10.63 7.24
CA ASP A 597 24.35 10.46 5.81
C ASP A 597 23.02 10.48 5.08
N THR A 598 23.01 10.87 3.81
CA THR A 598 21.80 10.85 2.98
C THR A 598 21.78 9.57 2.18
N ALA A 599 20.76 8.74 2.38
CA ALA A 599 20.50 7.59 1.54
C ALA A 599 19.88 8.04 0.21
N LEU A 600 20.28 7.41 -0.88
CA LEU A 600 19.69 7.64 -2.19
C LEU A 600 19.38 6.32 -2.87
N THR A 601 18.20 6.25 -3.49
CA THR A 601 17.88 5.18 -4.45
C THR A 601 17.65 5.80 -5.82
N LEU A 602 18.43 5.36 -6.81
CA LEU A 602 18.27 5.76 -8.20
C LEU A 602 17.56 4.67 -8.97
N TYR A 603 16.50 5.01 -9.68
CA TYR A 603 15.75 4.09 -10.52
C TYR A 603 15.91 4.43 -12.01
N TYR A 604 15.88 3.39 -12.83
CA TYR A 604 16.02 3.48 -14.27
C TYR A 604 15.20 2.41 -14.97
N ARG A 605 14.60 2.77 -16.11
CA ARG A 605 14.00 1.82 -17.03
C ARG A 605 14.13 2.29 -18.47
N ASN A 606 14.53 1.39 -19.36
CA ASN A 606 14.45 1.60 -20.81
C ASN A 606 13.04 1.26 -21.30
N LEU A 607 12.32 2.26 -21.80
CA LEU A 607 10.94 2.10 -22.25
C LEU A 607 10.87 1.68 -23.71
N THR A 608 11.85 2.08 -24.53
CA THR A 608 11.87 1.73 -25.95
C THR A 608 12.28 0.28 -26.20
N ASP A 609 13.29 -0.22 -25.49
CA ASP A 609 13.75 -1.60 -25.61
C ASP A 609 13.05 -2.52 -24.57
N GLY A 610 12.31 -1.93 -23.63
CA GLY A 610 11.69 -2.63 -22.51
C GLY A 610 12.71 -3.08 -21.45
N GLY A 611 12.23 -3.83 -20.47
CA GLY A 611 13.03 -4.33 -19.34
C GLY A 611 12.46 -3.95 -17.98
N ASP A 612 13.11 -4.43 -16.92
CA ASP A 612 12.70 -4.22 -15.54
C ASP A 612 12.96 -2.78 -15.10
N LEU A 613 12.24 -2.34 -14.06
CA LEU A 613 12.61 -1.15 -13.31
C LEU A 613 13.83 -1.49 -12.46
N LEU A 614 15.01 -1.08 -12.91
CA LEU A 614 16.27 -1.29 -12.21
C LEU A 614 16.45 -0.21 -11.14
N SER A 615 17.09 -0.57 -10.04
CA SER A 615 17.44 0.35 -8.96
C SER A 615 18.87 0.16 -8.48
N VAL A 616 19.41 1.20 -7.85
CA VAL A 616 20.66 1.13 -7.09
C VAL A 616 20.51 1.97 -5.84
N ASP A 617 20.88 1.38 -4.72
CA ASP A 617 20.98 2.08 -3.44
C ASP A 617 22.41 2.59 -3.26
N THR A 618 22.53 3.83 -2.78
CA THR A 618 23.80 4.48 -2.52
C THR A 618 23.65 5.50 -1.38
N THR A 619 24.74 6.14 -1.00
CA THR A 619 24.78 7.04 0.14
C THR A 619 25.73 8.20 -0.12
N ILE A 620 25.31 9.41 0.22
CA ILE A 620 26.19 10.58 0.32
C ILE A 620 26.53 10.78 1.79
N ALA A 621 27.80 10.54 2.13
CA ALA A 621 28.26 10.61 3.50
C ALA A 621 28.40 12.06 4.00
N GLY A 622 28.03 12.31 5.25
CA GLY A 622 28.24 13.58 5.95
C GLY A 622 27.26 14.71 5.59
N LEU A 623 26.24 14.43 4.77
CA LEU A 623 25.11 15.34 4.53
C LEU A 623 23.85 14.68 5.09
N ASN A 624 23.16 15.36 5.99
CA ASN A 624 21.96 14.89 6.68
C ASN A 624 20.76 15.86 6.55
N SER A 625 20.88 16.83 5.66
CA SER A 625 19.83 17.79 5.33
C SER A 625 20.03 18.35 3.93
N ILE A 626 18.94 18.73 3.27
CA ILE A 626 18.95 19.46 2.01
C ILE A 626 18.96 20.96 2.33
N ASN A 627 19.82 21.72 1.65
CA ASN A 627 19.81 23.18 1.81
C ASN A 627 18.49 23.76 1.32
N ASN A 628 18.14 24.95 1.79
CA ASN A 628 17.00 25.71 1.30
C ASN A 628 17.47 27.10 0.86
N THR A 629 17.38 27.38 -0.43
CA THR A 629 17.82 28.61 -1.08
C THR A 629 16.66 29.31 -1.76
N THR A 630 16.81 30.62 -2.02
CA THR A 630 15.79 31.38 -2.77
C THR A 630 15.90 31.21 -4.28
N ASN A 631 16.68 30.22 -4.76
CA ASN A 631 16.85 29.98 -6.19
C ASN A 631 15.60 29.30 -6.77
N ASP A 632 15.23 29.64 -8.00
CA ASP A 632 14.11 29.03 -8.70
C ASP A 632 14.35 27.52 -8.94
N PHE A 633 13.28 26.73 -8.92
CA PHE A 633 13.32 25.34 -9.37
C PHE A 633 13.28 25.29 -10.91
N LEU A 634 14.26 24.66 -11.55
CA LEU A 634 14.36 24.59 -13.01
C LEU A 634 14.20 23.15 -13.52
N LEU A 635 13.46 22.99 -14.60
CA LEU A 635 13.20 21.70 -15.25
C LEU A 635 13.63 21.72 -16.72
N ASN A 636 14.15 20.58 -17.16
CA ASN A 636 14.56 20.30 -18.53
C ASN A 636 15.57 21.32 -19.09
N GLY A 637 16.71 21.45 -18.41
CA GLY A 637 17.80 22.36 -18.74
C GLY A 637 18.00 23.51 -17.74
N SER A 638 19.00 24.34 -18.00
CA SER A 638 19.24 25.62 -17.32
C SER A 638 20.12 26.51 -18.19
N GLN A 639 20.42 27.75 -17.76
CA GLN A 639 21.25 28.69 -18.52
C GLN A 639 22.58 28.09 -19.00
N ASN A 640 23.17 27.18 -18.22
CA ASN A 640 24.50 26.63 -18.45
C ASN A 640 24.51 25.17 -18.92
N PHE A 641 23.37 24.48 -18.94
CA PHE A 641 23.27 23.05 -19.24
C PHE A 641 22.28 22.76 -20.36
N GLN A 642 22.48 21.63 -21.03
CA GLN A 642 21.59 21.17 -22.10
C GLN A 642 20.30 20.58 -21.51
N ALA A 643 19.20 20.75 -22.23
CA ALA A 643 17.94 20.07 -21.98
C ALA A 643 17.99 18.63 -22.53
N VAL A 644 17.07 17.78 -22.06
CA VAL A 644 16.71 16.54 -22.77
C VAL A 644 15.80 16.88 -23.95
N ASP A 645 15.80 16.06 -25.00
CA ASP A 645 14.99 16.33 -26.19
C ASP A 645 13.51 16.33 -25.84
N TYR A 646 13.04 15.29 -25.15
CA TYR A 646 11.66 15.18 -24.68
C TYR A 646 11.58 14.88 -23.19
N MET A 647 10.58 15.44 -22.51
CA MET A 647 10.28 15.19 -21.09
C MET A 647 8.78 15.17 -20.87
N ASP A 648 8.31 14.28 -19.99
CA ASP A 648 6.89 14.18 -19.63
C ASP A 648 6.67 13.59 -18.22
N GLU A 649 5.46 13.76 -17.70
CA GLU A 649 5.00 13.25 -16.39
C GLU A 649 6.02 13.50 -15.27
N VAL A 650 6.37 14.78 -15.05
CA VAL A 650 7.39 15.18 -14.06
C VAL A 650 6.73 15.30 -12.69
N ARG A 651 7.10 14.45 -11.74
CA ARG A 651 6.59 14.48 -10.37
C ARG A 651 7.70 14.75 -9.36
N LEU A 652 7.46 15.71 -8.48
CA LEU A 652 8.25 15.95 -7.28
C LEU A 652 7.35 15.70 -6.07
N SER A 653 7.81 14.93 -5.10
CA SER A 653 7.03 14.44 -3.95
C SER A 653 7.80 14.64 -2.65
N TYR A 654 7.10 14.92 -1.54
CA TYR A 654 7.75 14.78 -0.23
C TYR A 654 7.86 13.30 0.13
N GLY A 655 8.94 12.96 0.82
CA GLY A 655 9.23 11.62 1.30
C GLY A 655 10.01 10.75 0.31
N ALA A 656 10.63 9.72 0.85
CA ALA A 656 11.29 8.69 0.10
C ALA A 656 10.27 7.64 -0.34
N LEU A 657 9.78 7.73 -1.58
CA LEU A 657 8.77 6.82 -2.11
C LEU A 657 9.34 5.42 -2.30
N SER A 658 8.55 4.41 -1.94
CA SER A 658 8.84 3.01 -2.25
C SER A 658 8.65 2.72 -3.74
N ARG A 659 9.24 1.61 -4.21
CA ARG A 659 9.15 1.18 -5.62
C ARG A 659 7.71 1.05 -6.13
N SER A 660 6.76 0.65 -5.29
CA SER A 660 5.34 0.52 -5.64
C SER A 660 4.61 1.85 -5.77
N GLU A 661 5.15 2.92 -5.19
CA GLU A 661 4.57 4.26 -5.22
C GLU A 661 5.04 5.08 -6.44
N LEU A 662 6.08 4.62 -7.16
CA LEU A 662 6.65 5.24 -8.35
C LEU A 662 5.71 5.18 -9.57
N LEU A 663 5.85 6.11 -10.51
CA LEU A 663 5.03 6.20 -11.73
C LEU A 663 5.23 5.02 -12.70
N ALA A 664 6.34 4.28 -12.61
CA ALA A 664 6.73 3.25 -13.58
C ALA A 664 6.59 1.80 -13.09
N THR A 665 5.51 1.49 -12.37
CA THR A 665 5.13 0.09 -12.11
C THR A 665 4.82 -0.65 -13.42
N VAL A 666 4.98 -1.98 -13.43
CA VAL A 666 5.07 -2.84 -14.64
C VAL A 666 3.93 -2.58 -15.65
N PRO A 667 4.19 -2.33 -16.94
CA PRO A 667 3.17 -2.17 -17.96
C PRO A 667 2.61 -3.55 -18.28
N GLU A 668 1.57 -3.92 -17.55
CA GLU A 668 0.63 -4.94 -17.97
C GLU A 668 0.13 -4.54 -19.37
N LEU A 669 0.42 -5.35 -20.38
CA LEU A 669 -0.01 -5.10 -21.76
C LEU A 669 -1.48 -5.47 -21.92
N GLY A 670 -1.88 -6.60 -21.36
CA GLY A 670 -3.28 -7.02 -21.29
C GLY A 670 -3.48 -7.95 -20.11
N TYR A 671 -4.63 -7.81 -19.45
CA TYR A 671 -4.98 -8.64 -18.30
C TYR A 671 -6.46 -9.01 -18.35
N TRP A 672 -6.75 -10.30 -18.57
CA TRP A 672 -8.12 -10.78 -18.76
C TRP A 672 -8.55 -11.68 -17.62
N ARG A 673 -9.62 -11.23 -16.97
CA ARG A 673 -10.26 -11.85 -15.80
C ARG A 673 -11.71 -12.15 -16.18
N PHE A 674 -12.14 -13.41 -16.01
CA PHE A 674 -13.35 -13.88 -16.70
C PHE A 674 -14.56 -13.96 -15.77
N GLU A 675 -15.35 -12.89 -15.72
CA GLU A 675 -16.54 -12.85 -14.88
C GLU A 675 -17.80 -13.44 -15.54
N PRO A 676 -18.78 -13.94 -14.75
CA PRO A 676 -20.09 -14.34 -15.26
C PRO A 676 -20.82 -13.14 -15.90
N GLY A 677 -20.95 -13.15 -17.23
CA GLY A 677 -21.67 -12.11 -17.98
C GLY A 677 -20.85 -10.88 -18.40
N VAL A 678 -19.60 -10.74 -17.93
CA VAL A 678 -18.67 -9.65 -18.29
C VAL A 678 -17.31 -10.24 -18.70
N ALA A 679 -17.32 -11.23 -19.59
CA ALA A 679 -16.17 -12.10 -19.88
C ALA A 679 -15.16 -11.53 -20.89
N THR A 680 -15.27 -10.25 -21.25
CA THR A 680 -14.51 -9.66 -22.36
C THR A 680 -13.63 -8.48 -21.97
N HIS A 681 -13.67 -8.03 -20.72
CA HIS A 681 -13.01 -6.78 -20.36
C HIS A 681 -11.50 -6.98 -20.12
N ASP A 682 -10.70 -6.08 -20.68
CA ASP A 682 -9.28 -5.94 -20.35
C ASP A 682 -9.10 -5.09 -19.09
N SER A 683 -8.53 -5.70 -18.05
CA SER A 683 -8.28 -5.11 -16.74
C SER A 683 -6.96 -4.33 -16.67
N SER A 684 -6.09 -4.40 -17.69
CA SER A 684 -4.83 -3.65 -17.69
C SER A 684 -5.01 -2.16 -18.02
N GLY A 685 -6.21 -1.77 -18.48
CA GLY A 685 -6.50 -0.39 -18.89
C GLY A 685 -6.11 -0.06 -20.34
N ASN A 686 -5.57 -1.02 -21.12
CA ASN A 686 -5.15 -0.81 -22.51
C ASN A 686 -6.27 -1.03 -23.54
N ARG A 687 -7.49 -1.32 -23.06
CA ARG A 687 -8.70 -1.54 -23.88
C ARG A 687 -8.51 -2.68 -24.88
N LEU A 688 -7.77 -3.72 -24.50
CA LEU A 688 -7.61 -4.95 -25.26
C LEU A 688 -8.79 -5.90 -25.04
N ASP A 689 -10.02 -5.36 -25.09
CA ASP A 689 -11.23 -6.14 -24.81
C ASP A 689 -11.34 -7.33 -25.76
N LEU A 690 -11.64 -8.50 -25.20
CA LEU A 690 -11.75 -9.74 -25.95
C LEU A 690 -13.00 -9.73 -26.82
N THR A 691 -12.81 -10.15 -28.06
CA THR A 691 -13.89 -10.49 -28.97
C THR A 691 -14.07 -12.01 -29.02
N GLN A 692 -15.32 -12.43 -29.08
CA GLN A 692 -15.66 -13.85 -29.18
C GLN A 692 -15.62 -14.29 -30.65
N LEU A 693 -14.77 -15.25 -31.00
CA LEU A 693 -14.67 -15.77 -32.38
C LEU A 693 -14.76 -17.30 -32.44
N ILE A 694 -15.47 -17.81 -33.45
CA ILE A 694 -15.54 -19.24 -33.78
C ILE A 694 -14.96 -19.46 -35.18
N ALA A 695 -14.18 -20.52 -35.33
CA ALA A 695 -13.93 -21.09 -36.65
C ALA A 695 -15.22 -21.76 -37.21
N GLY A 696 -16.00 -21.01 -38.00
CA GLY A 696 -16.99 -21.57 -38.92
C GLY A 696 -18.48 -21.59 -38.52
N ALA A 697 -18.94 -20.84 -37.51
CA ALA A 697 -20.38 -20.76 -37.19
C ALA A 697 -20.87 -19.33 -36.91
N PRO A 698 -22.01 -18.89 -37.48
CA PRO A 698 -22.61 -17.59 -37.17
C PRO A 698 -23.41 -17.66 -35.86
N THR A 699 -22.96 -16.93 -34.84
CA THR A 699 -23.71 -16.40 -33.65
C THR A 699 -24.54 -17.34 -32.75
N GLY A 700 -24.18 -17.43 -31.46
CA GLY A 700 -25.05 -17.66 -30.29
C GLY A 700 -25.64 -19.07 -30.03
N GLY A 701 -24.81 -20.07 -29.71
CA GLY A 701 -25.22 -21.46 -29.39
C GLY A 701 -24.55 -22.07 -28.14
N ALA A 702 -24.77 -23.36 -27.88
CA ALA A 702 -24.26 -24.06 -26.69
C ALA A 702 -22.73 -24.26 -26.68
N ASP A 703 -22.07 -24.15 -27.84
CA ASP A 703 -20.68 -24.53 -28.08
C ASP A 703 -19.69 -23.33 -28.14
N TYR A 704 -19.94 -22.26 -27.38
CA TYR A 704 -19.19 -20.98 -27.47
C TYR A 704 -18.29 -20.78 -26.23
N PRO A 705 -17.14 -20.09 -26.35
CA PRO A 705 -16.37 -19.68 -25.18
C PRO A 705 -17.17 -18.67 -24.36
N LYS A 706 -17.22 -18.82 -23.03
CA LYS A 706 -18.04 -17.96 -22.16
C LYS A 706 -17.43 -17.88 -20.78
N GLY A 707 -17.53 -16.70 -20.14
CA GLY A 707 -17.38 -16.60 -18.70
C GLY A 707 -18.53 -17.32 -18.00
N VAL A 708 -18.21 -18.21 -17.07
CA VAL A 708 -19.18 -18.93 -16.25
C VAL A 708 -18.81 -18.75 -14.79
N ALA A 709 -19.77 -18.93 -13.88
CA ALA A 709 -19.46 -18.99 -12.46
C ALA A 709 -18.44 -20.10 -12.18
N ARG A 710 -17.52 -19.83 -11.26
CA ARG A 710 -16.51 -20.80 -10.84
C ARG A 710 -17.20 -22.08 -10.34
N PRO A 711 -16.76 -23.26 -10.78
CA PRO A 711 -17.30 -24.53 -10.27
C PRO A 711 -17.05 -24.65 -8.76
N SER A 712 -18.04 -25.15 -8.01
CA SER A 712 -17.90 -25.40 -6.56
C SER A 712 -17.28 -26.76 -6.22
N THR A 713 -17.16 -27.66 -7.21
CA THR A 713 -16.52 -28.97 -7.11
C THR A 713 -16.00 -29.42 -8.48
N GLY A 714 -14.91 -30.19 -8.53
CA GLY A 714 -14.33 -30.75 -9.77
C GLY A 714 -13.33 -29.83 -10.48
N ASP A 715 -13.24 -29.96 -11.81
CA ASP A 715 -12.40 -29.15 -12.70
C ASP A 715 -12.55 -27.63 -12.43
N GLY A 716 -11.44 -26.89 -12.31
CA GLY A 716 -11.45 -25.43 -12.23
C GLY A 716 -11.70 -24.84 -10.83
N VAL A 717 -11.79 -25.68 -9.79
CA VAL A 717 -12.05 -25.27 -8.41
C VAL A 717 -10.86 -24.56 -7.77
N TYR A 718 -9.63 -24.97 -8.09
CA TYR A 718 -8.41 -24.46 -7.48
C TYR A 718 -7.77 -23.31 -8.26
N LEU A 719 -8.39 -22.89 -9.37
CA LEU A 719 -8.04 -21.61 -9.98
C LEU A 719 -8.36 -20.50 -8.96
N PRO A 720 -7.49 -19.49 -8.79
CA PRO A 720 -7.55 -18.54 -7.68
C PRO A 720 -8.86 -17.74 -7.72
N THR A 721 -9.54 -17.67 -6.57
CA THR A 721 -10.66 -16.76 -6.39
C THR A 721 -10.19 -15.34 -6.16
N ILE A 722 -8.97 -15.12 -5.67
CA ILE A 722 -8.34 -13.82 -5.47
C ILE A 722 -6.94 -13.89 -6.13
N PRO A 723 -6.71 -13.23 -7.28
CA PRO A 723 -5.41 -13.11 -7.93
C PRO A 723 -4.53 -12.07 -7.22
N GLN A 724 -3.27 -11.94 -7.67
CA GLN A 724 -2.29 -10.97 -7.16
C GLN A 724 -2.79 -9.52 -7.13
N SER A 725 -3.78 -9.16 -7.97
CA SER A 725 -4.39 -7.82 -7.93
C SER A 725 -5.23 -7.55 -6.67
N GLY A 726 -5.43 -8.54 -5.77
CA GLY A 726 -6.36 -8.45 -4.64
C GLY A 726 -7.84 -8.52 -5.05
N VAL A 727 -8.03 -8.88 -6.33
CA VAL A 727 -9.20 -9.00 -7.20
C VAL A 727 -10.15 -10.24 -7.03
N THR A 728 -10.90 -10.55 -5.96
CA THR A 728 -12.04 -11.49 -6.03
C THR A 728 -12.68 -11.61 -7.42
N ASN A 729 -12.60 -12.83 -7.96
CA ASN A 729 -13.00 -13.25 -9.29
C ASN A 729 -13.94 -14.44 -9.15
N ALA A 730 -15.23 -14.20 -9.40
CA ALA A 730 -16.28 -15.19 -9.20
C ALA A 730 -16.48 -16.12 -10.41
N GLY A 731 -15.77 -15.86 -11.51
CA GLY A 731 -15.93 -16.60 -12.76
C GLY A 731 -14.64 -17.24 -13.27
N VAL A 732 -14.82 -18.01 -14.34
CA VAL A 732 -13.74 -18.59 -15.14
C VAL A 732 -14.17 -18.61 -16.60
N SER A 733 -13.22 -18.57 -17.52
CA SER A 733 -13.50 -18.84 -18.92
C SER A 733 -13.73 -20.33 -19.14
N PHE A 734 -14.80 -20.69 -19.84
CA PHE A 734 -15.12 -22.07 -20.18
C PHE A 734 -15.08 -22.32 -21.68
N PHE A 735 -14.40 -23.39 -22.09
CA PHE A 735 -14.38 -23.88 -23.47
C PHE A 735 -14.86 -25.33 -23.54
N ASN A 736 -15.69 -25.64 -24.55
CA ASN A 736 -16.30 -26.97 -24.71
C ASN A 736 -16.12 -27.60 -26.10
N ALA A 737 -15.62 -26.85 -27.09
CA ALA A 737 -15.41 -27.32 -28.45
C ALA A 737 -14.03 -26.94 -28.99
N ARG A 738 -13.54 -27.71 -29.97
CA ARG A 738 -12.29 -27.41 -30.67
C ARG A 738 -12.43 -26.09 -31.43
N GLY A 739 -11.40 -25.25 -31.36
CA GLY A 739 -11.38 -23.97 -32.06
C GLY A 739 -12.12 -22.83 -31.40
N ASN A 740 -12.69 -23.02 -30.20
CA ASN A 740 -13.24 -21.92 -29.42
C ASN A 740 -12.10 -21.09 -28.86
N HIS A 741 -12.11 -19.78 -29.11
CA HIS A 741 -11.08 -18.88 -28.61
C HIS A 741 -11.66 -17.50 -28.33
N TRP A 742 -10.99 -16.78 -27.42
CA TRP A 742 -11.12 -15.33 -27.36
C TRP A 742 -10.06 -14.70 -28.25
N ALA A 743 -10.37 -13.55 -28.82
CA ALA A 743 -9.47 -12.86 -29.73
C ALA A 743 -9.36 -11.38 -29.40
N VAL A 744 -8.14 -10.85 -29.41
CA VAL A 744 -7.88 -9.42 -29.45
C VAL A 744 -7.40 -9.07 -30.86
N GLY A 745 -7.91 -7.98 -31.42
CA GLY A 745 -7.40 -7.42 -32.67
C GLY A 745 -5.90 -7.14 -32.57
N ASP A 746 -5.20 -7.21 -33.68
CA ASP A 746 -3.77 -6.88 -33.71
C ASP A 746 -3.54 -5.40 -33.31
N THR A 747 -2.51 -5.16 -32.49
CA THR A 747 -2.13 -3.82 -32.00
C THR A 747 -0.61 -3.76 -31.84
N ASN A 748 -0.06 -2.54 -31.84
CA ASN A 748 1.37 -2.32 -31.61
C ASN A 748 1.88 -2.81 -30.24
N LEU A 749 0.98 -3.08 -29.28
CA LEU A 749 1.34 -3.65 -27.99
C LEU A 749 1.76 -5.12 -28.08
N PHE A 750 1.42 -5.81 -29.17
CA PHE A 750 1.83 -7.21 -29.41
C PHE A 750 3.12 -7.32 -30.23
N ASP A 751 3.76 -6.20 -30.56
CA ASP A 751 4.94 -6.12 -31.43
C ASP A 751 6.23 -6.35 -30.63
N PHE A 752 6.51 -7.60 -30.27
CA PHE A 752 7.66 -7.90 -29.41
C PHE A 752 9.01 -7.73 -30.10
N GLY A 753 9.14 -8.10 -31.38
CA GLY A 753 10.41 -7.95 -32.10
C GLY A 753 11.58 -8.59 -31.36
N ALA A 754 12.58 -7.79 -30.98
CA ALA A 754 13.72 -8.24 -30.17
C ALA A 754 13.53 -8.04 -28.65
N ASN A 755 12.39 -7.49 -28.22
CA ASN A 755 12.12 -7.15 -26.83
C ASN A 755 11.62 -8.38 -26.06
N ALA A 756 11.91 -8.39 -24.76
CA ALA A 756 11.42 -9.41 -23.85
C ALA A 756 9.93 -9.23 -23.54
N PHE A 757 9.25 -10.33 -23.23
CA PHE A 757 7.86 -10.32 -22.78
C PHE A 757 7.56 -11.55 -21.92
N SER A 758 6.47 -11.48 -21.17
CA SER A 758 6.02 -12.55 -20.30
C SER A 758 4.55 -12.85 -20.49
N PHE A 759 4.21 -14.14 -20.52
CA PHE A 759 2.84 -14.64 -20.59
C PHE A 759 2.57 -15.58 -19.43
N GLU A 760 1.38 -15.49 -18.84
CA GLU A 760 0.95 -16.36 -17.75
C GLU A 760 -0.56 -16.52 -17.73
N ALA A 761 -1.01 -17.67 -17.23
CA ALA A 761 -2.42 -18.00 -17.13
C ALA A 761 -2.66 -19.09 -16.08
N PHE A 762 -3.85 -19.10 -15.52
CA PHE A 762 -4.38 -20.22 -14.74
C PHE A 762 -5.28 -21.05 -15.64
N VAL A 763 -5.05 -22.36 -15.71
CA VAL A 763 -5.70 -23.23 -16.70
C VAL A 763 -6.04 -24.60 -16.13
N THR A 764 -7.15 -25.16 -16.63
CA THR A 764 -7.53 -26.56 -16.40
C THR A 764 -7.53 -27.29 -17.74
N PRO A 765 -6.61 -28.24 -18.01
CA PRO A 765 -6.58 -28.99 -19.26
C PRO A 765 -7.79 -29.92 -19.41
N THR A 766 -8.21 -30.16 -20.66
CA THR A 766 -9.24 -31.16 -20.98
C THR A 766 -8.61 -32.54 -21.16
N ALA A 767 -9.24 -33.59 -20.63
CA ALA A 767 -8.76 -34.97 -20.77
C ALA A 767 -8.70 -35.50 -22.23
N GLY A 768 -7.71 -36.35 -22.47
CA GLY A 768 -7.40 -37.07 -23.70
C GLY A 768 -6.13 -36.60 -24.42
N ASN A 769 -5.14 -37.48 -24.51
CA ASN A 769 -3.84 -37.31 -25.20
C ASN A 769 -3.84 -36.38 -26.43
N GLY A 770 -3.22 -35.19 -26.29
CA GLY A 770 -2.93 -34.28 -27.41
C GLY A 770 -2.48 -32.87 -26.96
N PHE A 771 -2.17 -32.03 -27.95
CA PHE A 771 -1.79 -30.63 -27.75
C PHE A 771 -3.01 -29.75 -27.44
N GLN A 772 -2.88 -28.89 -26.44
CA GLN A 772 -3.85 -27.86 -26.06
C GLN A 772 -3.14 -26.51 -26.08
N ILE A 773 -3.55 -25.62 -26.98
CA ILE A 773 -2.96 -24.27 -27.08
C ILE A 773 -3.65 -23.39 -26.05
N VAL A 774 -2.87 -22.72 -25.21
CA VAL A 774 -3.38 -21.80 -24.18
C VAL A 774 -3.44 -20.38 -24.72
N ALA A 775 -2.39 -19.93 -25.40
CA ALA A 775 -2.38 -18.66 -26.10
C ALA A 775 -1.54 -18.76 -27.39
N SER A 776 -1.91 -17.98 -28.40
CA SER A 776 -1.14 -17.90 -29.64
C SER A 776 -1.37 -16.58 -30.36
N LYS A 777 -0.29 -16.03 -30.91
CA LYS A 777 -0.33 -14.94 -31.89
C LYS A 777 0.05 -15.53 -33.24
N ALA A 778 -0.89 -16.21 -33.89
CA ALA A 778 -0.75 -16.87 -35.20
C ALA A 778 0.62 -17.55 -35.45
N GLU A 779 1.31 -17.21 -36.53
CA GLU A 779 2.66 -17.67 -36.84
C GLU A 779 3.71 -16.78 -36.15
N GLU A 780 3.54 -16.33 -34.91
CA GLU A 780 4.56 -15.55 -34.19
C GLU A 780 5.08 -16.36 -33.01
N TRP A 781 4.23 -16.55 -32.01
CA TRP A 781 4.52 -17.32 -30.82
C TRP A 781 3.28 -18.05 -30.29
N ARG A 782 3.50 -19.10 -29.50
CA ARG A 782 2.43 -19.85 -28.84
C ARG A 782 2.88 -20.52 -27.55
N VAL A 783 1.93 -20.68 -26.62
CA VAL A 783 2.05 -21.46 -25.39
C VAL A 783 1.14 -22.68 -25.49
N THR A 784 1.69 -23.87 -25.27
CA THR A 784 1.00 -25.15 -25.50
C THR A 784 1.28 -26.13 -24.36
N LEU A 785 0.24 -26.87 -23.95
CA LEU A 785 0.32 -28.00 -23.03
C LEU A 785 0.18 -29.31 -23.79
N HIS A 786 0.92 -30.35 -23.39
CA HIS A 786 0.77 -31.69 -23.95
C HIS A 786 0.48 -32.73 -22.87
N GLU A 787 -0.80 -33.11 -22.74
CA GLU A 787 -1.29 -34.07 -21.73
C GLU A 787 -0.56 -35.42 -21.80
N GLY A 788 -0.30 -35.93 -23.00
CA GLY A 788 0.29 -37.25 -23.18
C GLY A 788 1.77 -37.36 -22.78
N THR A 789 2.48 -36.24 -22.67
CA THR A 789 3.92 -36.22 -22.34
C THR A 789 4.24 -35.42 -21.08
N GLY A 790 3.35 -34.53 -20.63
CA GLY A 790 3.59 -33.61 -19.52
C GLY A 790 4.42 -32.38 -19.90
N ASP A 791 4.57 -32.09 -21.20
CA ASP A 791 5.38 -30.95 -21.62
C ASP A 791 4.58 -29.64 -21.59
N LEU A 792 5.16 -28.61 -20.93
CA LEU A 792 4.85 -27.21 -21.20
C LEU A 792 5.76 -26.76 -22.33
N ILE A 793 5.18 -26.18 -23.37
CA ILE A 793 5.87 -25.86 -24.62
C ILE A 793 5.63 -24.39 -24.96
N PHE A 794 6.71 -23.63 -25.09
CA PHE A 794 6.70 -22.33 -25.74
C PHE A 794 7.30 -22.47 -27.14
N GLY A 795 6.60 -21.97 -28.16
CA GLY A 795 7.05 -22.03 -29.55
C GLY A 795 7.14 -20.65 -30.17
N ILE A 796 8.18 -20.42 -30.96
CA ILE A 796 8.32 -19.27 -31.85
C ILE A 796 8.32 -19.80 -33.29
N TRP A 797 7.60 -19.13 -34.19
CA TRP A 797 7.66 -19.49 -35.59
C TRP A 797 8.99 -19.04 -36.19
N ASP A 798 9.79 -20.00 -36.64
CA ASP A 798 11.05 -19.74 -37.31
C ASP A 798 10.84 -19.81 -38.83
N THR A 799 10.91 -18.66 -39.47
CA THR A 799 10.76 -18.52 -40.93
C THR A 799 11.88 -19.25 -41.70
N ALA A 800 13.07 -19.42 -41.11
CA ALA A 800 14.19 -20.09 -41.74
C ALA A 800 13.92 -21.59 -41.94
N ILE A 801 13.20 -22.22 -41.02
CA ILE A 801 12.80 -23.63 -41.12
C ILE A 801 11.33 -23.81 -41.51
N SER A 802 10.58 -22.71 -41.63
CA SER A 802 9.13 -22.70 -41.90
C SER A 802 8.36 -23.62 -40.95
N ASN A 803 8.75 -23.60 -39.67
CA ASN A 803 8.19 -24.46 -38.64
C ASN A 803 8.41 -23.83 -37.24
N TRP A 804 7.75 -24.40 -36.23
CA TRP A 804 7.89 -23.99 -34.85
C TRP A 804 9.22 -24.42 -34.25
N ALA A 805 10.04 -23.46 -33.83
CA ALA A 805 11.18 -23.68 -32.95
C ALA A 805 10.65 -23.63 -31.50
N THR A 806 10.98 -24.62 -30.67
CA THR A 806 10.31 -24.81 -29.37
C THR A 806 11.28 -24.93 -28.20
N ALA A 807 10.90 -24.31 -27.09
CA ALA A 807 11.41 -24.59 -25.76
C ALA A 807 10.34 -25.42 -25.05
N GLN A 808 10.71 -26.59 -24.53
CA GLN A 808 9.78 -27.44 -23.79
C GLN A 808 10.44 -28.09 -22.57
N ALA A 809 9.66 -28.31 -21.53
CA ALA A 809 10.10 -28.93 -20.30
C ALA A 809 9.01 -29.79 -19.66
N LYS A 810 9.45 -30.87 -19.01
CA LYS A 810 8.67 -31.62 -18.02
C LYS A 810 9.14 -31.18 -16.65
N LEU A 811 8.36 -30.34 -15.99
CA LEU A 811 8.81 -29.61 -14.80
C LEU A 811 8.79 -30.48 -13.54
N ASP A 812 7.82 -31.40 -13.42
CA ASP A 812 7.66 -32.29 -12.27
C ASP A 812 8.33 -33.67 -12.42
N GLY A 813 9.01 -33.92 -13.54
CA GLY A 813 9.67 -35.19 -13.84
C GLY A 813 8.74 -36.40 -14.03
N THR A 814 7.42 -36.24 -13.92
CA THR A 814 6.42 -37.29 -14.15
C THR A 814 5.63 -37.01 -15.43
N ASN A 815 4.91 -38.01 -15.95
CA ASN A 815 4.07 -37.80 -17.13
C ASN A 815 2.67 -37.41 -16.67
N SER A 816 2.28 -36.13 -16.78
CA SER A 816 1.12 -35.60 -17.53
C SER A 816 0.61 -34.27 -16.98
N PHE A 817 0.35 -33.30 -17.88
CA PHE A 817 -0.65 -32.25 -17.63
C PHE A 817 -2.00 -32.96 -17.64
N ALA A 818 -2.42 -33.49 -16.50
CA ALA A 818 -3.60 -34.31 -16.41
C ALA A 818 -4.85 -33.47 -16.71
N GLY A 819 -5.78 -34.04 -17.48
CA GLY A 819 -7.10 -33.44 -17.59
C GLY A 819 -7.75 -33.34 -16.21
N SER A 820 -8.54 -32.28 -16.00
CA SER A 820 -9.23 -32.02 -14.73
C SER A 820 -8.34 -31.59 -13.55
N VAL A 821 -7.07 -31.27 -13.79
CA VAL A 821 -6.16 -30.70 -12.79
C VAL A 821 -5.94 -29.22 -13.10
N ASP A 822 -5.89 -28.39 -12.07
CA ASP A 822 -5.75 -26.95 -12.16
C ASP A 822 -4.28 -26.54 -12.02
N TYR A 823 -3.82 -25.69 -12.94
CA TYR A 823 -2.42 -25.32 -13.05
C TYR A 823 -2.25 -23.81 -13.19
N TYR A 824 -1.20 -23.30 -12.56
CA TYR A 824 -0.57 -22.05 -13.00
C TYR A 824 0.48 -22.40 -14.06
N ILE A 825 0.55 -21.61 -15.14
CA ILE A 825 1.62 -21.68 -16.12
C ILE A 825 2.18 -20.29 -16.45
N GLY A 826 3.47 -20.23 -16.71
CA GLY A 826 4.16 -19.01 -17.15
C GLY A 826 5.23 -19.28 -18.21
N ALA A 827 5.46 -18.30 -19.07
CA ALA A 827 6.55 -18.29 -20.04
C ALA A 827 7.17 -16.89 -20.08
N VAL A 828 8.44 -16.79 -19.70
CA VAL A 828 9.25 -15.57 -19.76
C VAL A 828 10.20 -15.71 -20.94
N VAL A 829 10.16 -14.77 -21.87
CA VAL A 829 10.81 -14.88 -23.17
C VAL A 829 11.74 -13.69 -23.39
N THR A 830 13.00 -13.97 -23.68
CA THR A 830 14.03 -12.94 -23.89
C THR A 830 14.78 -13.23 -25.19
N PRO A 831 14.37 -12.62 -26.31
CA PRO A 831 15.12 -12.70 -27.56
C PRO A 831 16.53 -12.12 -27.36
N GLY A 832 17.56 -12.93 -27.62
CA GLY A 832 18.96 -12.52 -27.58
C GLY A 832 19.54 -12.40 -28.99
N VAL A 833 20.82 -12.01 -29.10
CA VAL A 833 21.48 -11.70 -30.39
C VAL A 833 21.45 -12.88 -31.40
N SER A 834 21.52 -14.12 -30.91
CA SER A 834 21.53 -15.33 -31.76
C SER A 834 20.52 -16.40 -31.37
N ASN A 835 20.07 -16.37 -30.11
CA ASN A 835 19.16 -17.36 -29.54
C ASN A 835 18.15 -16.64 -28.64
N THR A 836 16.98 -17.22 -28.46
CA THR A 836 15.97 -16.72 -27.53
C THR A 836 16.01 -17.55 -26.25
N ALA A 837 16.23 -16.91 -25.11
CA ALA A 837 16.10 -17.55 -23.81
C ALA A 837 14.61 -17.64 -23.44
N VAL A 838 14.22 -18.78 -22.85
CA VAL A 838 12.85 -19.02 -22.42
C VAL A 838 12.88 -19.68 -21.06
N THR A 839 12.24 -19.08 -20.07
CA THR A 839 12.01 -19.71 -18.77
C THR A 839 10.54 -20.10 -18.66
N LEU A 840 10.30 -21.40 -18.49
CA LEU A 840 8.97 -21.96 -18.33
C LEU A 840 8.69 -22.15 -16.84
N TYR A 841 7.50 -21.74 -16.40
CA TYR A 841 7.04 -21.86 -15.02
C TYR A 841 5.76 -22.68 -14.95
N TYR A 842 5.60 -23.44 -13.87
CA TYR A 842 4.42 -24.26 -13.62
C TYR A 842 4.24 -24.56 -12.14
N GLN A 843 2.98 -24.60 -11.69
CA GLN A 843 2.60 -25.10 -10.37
C GLN A 843 1.30 -25.90 -10.46
N ASN A 844 1.24 -27.02 -9.74
CA ASN A 844 0.02 -27.82 -9.55
C ASN A 844 -0.80 -27.22 -8.41
N LEU A 845 -1.99 -26.69 -8.74
CA LEU A 845 -2.87 -26.01 -7.78
C LEU A 845 -3.84 -26.98 -7.11
N THR A 846 -4.17 -28.09 -7.77
CA THR A 846 -5.07 -29.10 -7.22
C THR A 846 -4.40 -29.93 -6.12
N ASP A 847 -3.19 -30.41 -6.38
CA ASP A 847 -2.45 -31.24 -5.43
C ASP A 847 -1.56 -30.40 -4.48
N GLY A 848 -1.34 -29.13 -4.82
CA GLY A 848 -0.35 -28.26 -4.16
C GLY A 848 1.08 -28.58 -4.61
N GLY A 849 2.04 -27.73 -4.20
CA GLY A 849 3.47 -27.91 -4.47
C GLY A 849 4.19 -26.61 -4.83
N ASP A 850 5.51 -26.68 -4.98
CA ASP A 850 6.34 -25.52 -5.30
C ASP A 850 6.12 -25.02 -6.73
N LEU A 851 6.40 -23.73 -6.95
CA LEU A 851 6.56 -23.18 -8.29
C LEU A 851 7.83 -23.75 -8.93
N LEU A 852 7.66 -24.60 -9.93
CA LEU A 852 8.74 -25.21 -10.69
C LEU A 852 9.10 -24.34 -11.89
N SER A 853 10.38 -24.32 -12.25
CA SER A 853 10.85 -23.62 -13.45
C SER A 853 11.87 -24.42 -14.26
N ALA A 854 11.96 -24.12 -15.55
CA ALA A 854 12.98 -24.66 -16.42
C ALA A 854 13.45 -23.61 -17.44
N GLU A 855 14.73 -23.31 -17.38
CA GLU A 855 15.39 -22.49 -18.38
C GLU A 855 15.69 -23.32 -19.63
N LYS A 856 15.37 -22.75 -20.79
CA LYS A 856 15.54 -23.31 -22.11
C LYS A 856 16.06 -22.26 -23.07
N THR A 857 16.56 -22.72 -24.20
CA THR A 857 17.07 -21.86 -25.26
C THR A 857 16.53 -22.34 -26.59
N ILE A 858 15.93 -21.42 -27.35
CA ILE A 858 15.56 -21.62 -28.75
C ILE A 858 16.71 -21.11 -29.61
N ALA A 859 17.45 -22.04 -30.21
CA ALA A 859 18.63 -21.72 -31.00
C ALA A 859 18.26 -21.13 -32.38
N GLY A 860 18.96 -20.09 -32.81
CA GLY A 860 18.82 -19.51 -34.16
C GLY A 860 17.66 -18.53 -34.34
N VAL A 861 16.86 -18.28 -33.30
CA VAL A 861 15.79 -17.28 -33.29
C VAL A 861 16.20 -16.13 -32.40
N ASN A 862 16.27 -14.91 -32.94
CA ASN A 862 16.73 -13.70 -32.24
C ASN A 862 15.71 -12.55 -32.24
N SER A 863 14.56 -12.76 -32.89
CA SER A 863 13.43 -11.85 -32.84
C SER A 863 12.14 -12.62 -33.11
N ILE A 864 11.05 -12.08 -32.60
CA ILE A 864 9.68 -12.53 -32.85
C ILE A 864 9.16 -11.69 -33.99
N GLN A 865 8.70 -12.37 -35.04
CA GLN A 865 8.10 -11.67 -36.17
C GLN A 865 6.75 -11.06 -35.77
N ASN A 866 6.39 -9.97 -36.42
CA ASN A 866 5.13 -9.29 -36.21
C ASN A 866 4.20 -9.53 -37.41
N THR A 867 3.02 -10.07 -37.17
CA THR A 867 2.00 -10.32 -38.19
C THR A 867 0.70 -9.59 -37.85
N THR A 868 -0.10 -9.26 -38.86
CA THR A 868 -1.40 -8.58 -38.66
C THR A 868 -2.50 -9.48 -38.11
N ASN A 869 -2.17 -10.64 -37.55
CA ASN A 869 -3.14 -11.61 -37.06
C ASN A 869 -3.54 -11.30 -35.62
N SER A 870 -4.77 -11.65 -35.24
CA SER A 870 -5.25 -11.48 -33.87
C SER A 870 -4.45 -12.30 -32.84
N PHE A 871 -4.33 -11.75 -31.64
CA PHE A 871 -3.91 -12.50 -30.46
C PHE A 871 -5.06 -13.38 -29.99
N LEU A 872 -4.82 -14.67 -29.79
CA LEU A 872 -5.85 -15.65 -29.43
C LEU A 872 -5.57 -16.24 -28.04
N LEU A 873 -6.58 -16.23 -27.18
CA LEU A 873 -6.64 -17.08 -26.00
C LEU A 873 -7.37 -18.36 -26.37
N ASN A 874 -6.66 -19.48 -26.29
CA ASN A 874 -6.98 -20.79 -26.84
C ASN A 874 -6.75 -20.93 -28.37
N GLY A 875 -6.55 -22.16 -28.83
CA GLY A 875 -6.14 -22.48 -30.21
C GLY A 875 -7.25 -22.46 -31.26
N SER A 876 -6.84 -22.37 -32.54
CA SER A 876 -7.73 -22.41 -33.71
C SER A 876 -8.39 -23.79 -33.95
N ALA A 877 -9.31 -23.85 -34.93
CA ALA A 877 -10.25 -24.95 -35.28
C ALA A 877 -9.80 -26.42 -35.09
N ASN A 878 -8.50 -26.68 -35.21
CA ASN A 878 -7.95 -28.04 -35.25
C ASN A 878 -7.44 -28.55 -33.89
N ASN A 879 -7.27 -27.68 -32.89
CA ASN A 879 -6.64 -28.01 -31.61
C ASN A 879 -7.67 -28.25 -30.50
N LYS A 880 -7.30 -29.04 -29.50
CA LYS A 880 -8.11 -29.21 -28.29
C LYS A 880 -8.03 -27.94 -27.44
N ALA A 881 -9.16 -27.60 -26.83
CA ALA A 881 -9.27 -26.50 -25.90
C ALA A 881 -8.91 -26.93 -24.48
N VAL A 882 -8.26 -26.05 -23.71
CA VAL A 882 -8.31 -26.15 -22.25
C VAL A 882 -9.75 -26.06 -21.78
N ARG A 883 -10.10 -26.72 -20.68
CA ARG A 883 -11.46 -26.73 -20.13
C ARG A 883 -11.81 -25.37 -19.54
N TYR A 884 -10.97 -24.91 -18.61
CA TYR A 884 -11.08 -23.63 -17.94
C TYR A 884 -9.81 -22.82 -18.10
N MET A 885 -9.97 -21.50 -18.09
CA MET A 885 -8.88 -20.54 -18.09
C MET A 885 -9.29 -19.34 -17.26
N ASP A 886 -8.35 -18.78 -16.52
CA ASP A 886 -8.57 -17.58 -15.74
C ASP A 886 -7.27 -16.79 -15.56
N GLU A 887 -7.41 -15.52 -15.15
CA GLU A 887 -6.28 -14.66 -14.75
C GLU A 887 -5.12 -14.68 -15.78
N VAL A 888 -5.44 -14.31 -17.01
CA VAL A 888 -4.49 -14.35 -18.13
C VAL A 888 -3.79 -13.01 -18.24
N ARG A 889 -2.48 -12.98 -18.02
CA ARG A 889 -1.68 -11.74 -18.09
C ARG A 889 -0.60 -11.83 -19.16
N LEU A 890 -0.49 -10.74 -19.91
CA LEU A 890 0.58 -10.48 -20.86
C LEU A 890 1.29 -9.19 -20.44
N SER A 891 2.60 -9.26 -20.23
CA SER A 891 3.41 -8.14 -19.73
C SER A 891 4.57 -7.84 -20.67
N ALA A 892 4.92 -6.56 -20.81
CA ALA A 892 6.16 -6.20 -21.49
C ALA A 892 7.35 -6.43 -20.54
N GLY A 893 8.41 -7.02 -21.06
CA GLY A 893 9.60 -7.38 -20.27
C GLY A 893 9.57 -8.81 -19.72
N ALA A 894 10.72 -9.21 -19.18
CA ALA A 894 10.92 -10.54 -18.59
C ALA A 894 10.64 -10.49 -17.10
N LEU A 895 9.50 -11.02 -16.65
CA LEU A 895 9.14 -11.01 -15.23
C LEU A 895 10.11 -11.88 -14.41
N SER A 896 10.54 -11.36 -13.26
CA SER A 896 11.22 -12.14 -12.22
C SER A 896 10.23 -13.07 -11.51
N ARG A 897 10.75 -14.08 -10.80
CA ARG A 897 9.92 -15.06 -10.08
C ARG A 897 8.95 -14.40 -9.09
N SER A 898 9.35 -13.30 -8.43
CA SER A 898 8.52 -12.56 -7.48
C SER A 898 7.44 -11.70 -8.12
N GLU A 899 7.52 -11.47 -9.42
CA GLU A 899 6.55 -10.65 -10.17
C GLU A 899 5.46 -11.49 -10.84
N LEU A 900 5.60 -12.82 -10.87
CA LEU A 900 4.62 -13.75 -11.44
C LEU A 900 3.29 -13.74 -10.66
N LEU A 901 2.17 -14.00 -11.34
CA LEU A 901 0.83 -14.01 -10.71
C LEU A 901 0.68 -15.04 -9.59
N VAL A 902 1.48 -16.09 -9.64
CA VAL A 902 1.40 -17.18 -8.69
C VAL A 902 2.19 -16.83 -7.45
N TYR A 903 1.49 -16.80 -6.32
CA TYR A 903 2.06 -16.60 -5.01
C TYR A 903 3.05 -17.74 -4.72
N SER A 904 4.33 -17.52 -4.98
CA SER A 904 5.37 -18.24 -4.24
C SER A 904 5.34 -17.64 -2.85
N ALA A 905 4.60 -18.31 -1.96
CA ALA A 905 4.99 -18.39 -0.57
C ALA A 905 6.39 -19.01 -0.53
N VAL A 906 7.42 -18.22 -0.84
CA VAL A 906 8.66 -18.38 -0.09
C VAL A 906 8.31 -17.79 1.26
N VAL A 907 7.67 -18.60 2.10
CA VAL A 907 8.02 -18.56 3.51
C VAL A 907 9.51 -18.82 3.45
N ALA A 908 10.32 -17.75 3.55
CA ALA A 908 11.63 -17.96 4.14
C ALA A 908 11.26 -18.62 5.46
N ASP A 909 11.61 -19.90 5.59
CA ASP A 909 11.60 -20.53 6.90
C ASP A 909 12.27 -19.49 7.81
N PRO A 910 11.59 -18.98 8.86
CA PRO A 910 12.25 -18.10 9.80
C PRO A 910 13.60 -18.73 10.09
N SER A 911 14.69 -17.96 9.99
CA SER A 911 16.02 -18.51 10.29
C SER A 911 15.91 -19.28 11.60
N GLY A 912 16.65 -20.38 11.83
CA GLY A 912 16.36 -21.20 13.01
C GLY A 912 16.41 -20.39 14.32
N PHE A 913 17.12 -19.26 14.32
CA PHE A 913 17.07 -18.24 15.37
C PHE A 913 15.74 -17.48 15.48
N ASP A 914 15.13 -17.05 14.37
CA ASP A 914 13.81 -16.41 14.37
C ASP A 914 12.73 -17.38 14.91
N ALA A 915 12.80 -18.66 14.54
CA ALA A 915 11.92 -19.69 15.10
C ALA A 915 12.16 -19.91 16.60
N PHE A 916 13.41 -19.81 17.05
CA PHE A 916 13.79 -19.88 18.46
C PHE A 916 13.32 -18.65 19.25
N VAL A 917 13.41 -17.46 18.66
CA VAL A 917 12.87 -16.20 19.20
C VAL A 917 11.36 -16.31 19.39
N ASP A 918 10.65 -16.84 18.39
CA ASP A 918 9.21 -17.06 18.47
C ASP A 918 8.85 -18.12 19.52
N GLN A 919 9.63 -19.20 19.62
CA GLN A 919 9.39 -20.29 20.57
C GLN A 919 9.44 -19.81 22.03
N TYR A 920 10.35 -18.88 22.34
CA TYR A 920 10.57 -18.39 23.70
C TYR A 920 10.09 -16.95 23.94
N ASP A 921 9.42 -16.33 22.96
CA ASP A 921 8.88 -14.96 23.02
C ASP A 921 9.98 -13.92 23.34
N LEU A 922 11.11 -14.03 22.63
CA LEU A 922 12.30 -13.18 22.83
C LEU A 922 12.21 -11.87 22.01
N SER A 923 13.13 -10.93 22.29
CA SER A 923 13.15 -9.61 21.64
C SER A 923 13.56 -9.64 20.17
N GLY A 924 14.15 -10.74 19.70
CA GLY A 924 14.79 -10.87 18.39
C GLY A 924 16.18 -10.23 18.30
N ASP A 925 16.71 -9.64 19.38
CA ASP A 925 18.08 -9.12 19.45
C ASP A 925 19.06 -10.26 19.80
N PRO A 926 19.96 -10.69 18.88
CA PRO A 926 20.92 -11.77 19.13
C PRO A 926 21.86 -11.51 20.33
N SER A 927 22.03 -10.24 20.71
CA SER A 927 22.88 -9.81 21.82
C SER A 927 22.15 -9.65 23.15
N ALA A 928 20.82 -9.77 23.16
CA ALA A 928 20.04 -9.81 24.38
C ALA A 928 20.37 -11.07 25.19
N ASN A 929 20.03 -11.04 26.47
CA ASN A 929 20.20 -12.17 27.38
C ASN A 929 18.98 -12.17 28.31
N ALA A 930 17.94 -12.91 27.89
CA ALA A 930 16.62 -12.83 28.49
C ALA A 930 16.57 -13.29 29.95
N ASP A 931 17.35 -14.31 30.33
CA ASP A 931 17.39 -14.85 31.69
C ASP A 931 18.60 -14.43 32.53
N ASN A 932 19.51 -13.65 31.94
CA ASN A 932 20.74 -13.10 32.53
C ASN A 932 21.76 -14.17 32.96
N ASP A 933 21.90 -15.22 32.16
CA ASP A 933 22.90 -16.27 32.37
C ASP A 933 24.25 -15.95 31.65
N GLU A 934 25.12 -16.95 31.41
CA GLU A 934 26.42 -16.73 30.75
C GLU A 934 26.34 -16.62 29.21
N LEU A 935 25.19 -16.92 28.59
CA LEU A 935 24.97 -16.90 27.14
C LEU A 935 24.06 -15.72 26.74
N THR A 936 24.18 -15.28 25.49
CA THR A 936 23.16 -14.39 24.87
C THR A 936 22.07 -15.24 24.24
N ASP A 937 20.92 -14.67 23.90
CA ASP A 937 19.83 -15.37 23.23
C ASP A 937 20.32 -16.08 21.94
N TRP A 938 21.28 -15.48 21.22
CA TRP A 938 21.99 -16.14 20.11
C TRP A 938 22.84 -17.34 20.55
N GLY A 939 23.58 -17.21 21.66
CA GLY A 939 24.35 -18.30 22.24
C GLY A 939 23.45 -19.45 22.70
N GLU A 940 22.31 -19.13 23.29
CA GLU A 940 21.26 -20.07 23.71
C GLU A 940 20.73 -20.88 22.52
N TYR A 941 20.45 -20.21 21.39
CA TYR A 941 20.07 -20.86 20.14
C TYR A 941 21.18 -21.79 19.60
N VAL A 942 22.39 -21.25 19.45
CA VAL A 942 23.51 -21.94 18.79
C VAL A 942 23.99 -23.15 19.60
N PHE A 943 24.05 -23.05 20.93
CA PHE A 943 24.60 -24.09 21.83
C PHE A 943 23.53 -24.90 22.56
N GLY A 944 22.25 -24.64 22.26
CA GLY A 944 21.06 -25.35 22.74
C GLY A 944 20.84 -25.21 24.25
N GLY A 945 20.75 -23.96 24.71
CA GLY A 945 20.27 -23.60 26.04
C GLY A 945 18.76 -23.30 26.08
N ASN A 946 18.27 -22.84 27.23
CA ASN A 946 16.92 -22.38 27.42
C ASN A 946 16.88 -20.93 27.98
N PRO A 947 16.50 -19.93 27.17
CA PRO A 947 16.60 -18.49 27.50
C PRO A 947 15.54 -18.04 28.53
N THR A 948 14.78 -18.98 29.10
CA THR A 948 13.82 -18.75 30.19
C THR A 948 14.27 -19.38 31.50
N ASN A 949 15.44 -20.01 31.54
CA ASN A 949 15.94 -20.79 32.66
C ASN A 949 17.44 -20.57 32.88
N SER A 950 17.76 -19.58 33.73
CA SER A 950 19.16 -19.20 34.05
C SER A 950 20.01 -20.28 34.76
N GLY A 951 19.47 -21.47 34.99
CA GLY A 951 20.24 -22.65 35.41
C GLY A 951 20.73 -23.53 34.25
N ASP A 952 20.26 -23.28 33.03
CA ASP A 952 20.64 -23.97 31.81
C ASP A 952 21.58 -23.07 31.00
N ILE A 953 22.87 -23.36 31.05
CA ILE A 953 23.92 -22.57 30.39
C ILE A 953 24.33 -23.17 29.04
N GLY A 954 23.41 -23.89 28.39
CA GLY A 954 23.63 -24.59 27.13
C GLY A 954 24.72 -25.68 27.18
N THR A 955 25.07 -26.21 26.01
CA THR A 955 26.07 -27.27 25.90
C THR A 955 27.50 -26.72 25.91
N GLN A 956 28.22 -26.99 26.98
CA GLN A 956 29.59 -26.51 27.14
C GLN A 956 30.61 -27.35 26.35
N PRO A 957 31.61 -26.71 25.72
CA PRO A 957 32.66 -27.43 25.02
C PRO A 957 33.59 -28.16 26.01
N SER A 958 34.28 -29.19 25.52
CA SER A 958 35.25 -29.96 26.30
C SER A 958 36.54 -30.20 25.52
N PHE A 959 37.60 -30.53 26.24
CA PHE A 959 38.90 -30.82 25.66
C PHE A 959 39.34 -32.22 26.04
N ASP A 960 39.61 -33.06 25.04
CA ASP A 960 40.08 -34.43 25.24
C ASP A 960 41.27 -34.72 24.33
N SER A 961 42.41 -35.10 24.93
CA SER A 961 43.56 -35.68 24.22
C SER A 961 44.09 -34.90 23.00
N GLY A 962 43.90 -33.58 22.97
CA GLY A 962 44.32 -32.71 21.85
C GLY A 962 43.18 -32.24 20.94
N ASP A 963 41.97 -32.73 21.16
CA ASP A 963 40.77 -32.37 20.41
C ASP A 963 39.86 -31.44 21.22
N TYR A 964 39.40 -30.38 20.57
CA TYR A 964 38.37 -29.48 21.09
C TYR A 964 37.01 -29.97 20.60
N LEU A 965 36.15 -30.37 21.54
CA LEU A 965 34.84 -30.97 21.31
C LEU A 965 33.76 -29.93 21.67
N PHE A 966 32.78 -29.72 20.80
CA PHE A 966 31.71 -28.74 20.99
C PHE A 966 30.44 -29.19 20.25
N SER A 967 29.29 -28.59 20.57
CA SER A 967 28.03 -28.87 19.88
C SER A 967 27.43 -27.60 19.30
N ILE A 968 26.82 -27.69 18.12
CA ILE A 968 26.16 -26.57 17.42
C ILE A 968 24.83 -27.08 16.87
N VAL A 969 23.79 -26.26 16.90
CA VAL A 969 22.48 -26.56 16.31
C VAL A 969 22.60 -26.90 14.81
N GLY A 970 21.83 -27.88 14.36
CA GLY A 970 21.73 -28.26 12.95
C GLY A 970 20.98 -27.21 12.15
N ASP A 971 21.67 -26.15 11.78
CA ASP A 971 21.21 -25.08 10.89
C ASP A 971 22.29 -24.85 9.81
N SER A 972 21.95 -25.12 8.55
CA SER A 972 22.91 -25.02 7.43
C SER A 972 23.28 -23.60 7.05
N ALA A 973 22.58 -22.59 7.58
CA ALA A 973 22.96 -21.19 7.45
C ALA A 973 24.19 -20.84 8.31
N LEU A 974 24.50 -21.65 9.33
CA LEU A 974 25.62 -21.42 10.23
C LEU A 974 26.94 -22.00 9.71
N GLN A 975 28.02 -21.32 10.06
CA GLN A 975 29.39 -21.82 9.89
C GLN A 975 30.22 -21.57 11.14
N TYR A 976 31.25 -22.37 11.37
CA TYR A 976 32.13 -22.18 12.54
C TYR A 976 33.63 -22.13 12.23
N TYR A 977 34.36 -21.45 13.12
CA TYR A 977 35.81 -21.40 13.20
C TYR A 977 36.30 -21.78 14.59
N VAL A 978 37.32 -22.64 14.64
CA VAL A 978 38.07 -22.90 15.87
C VAL A 978 39.34 -22.06 15.84
N LEU A 979 39.38 -21.08 16.73
CA LEU A 979 40.43 -20.08 16.81
C LEU A 979 41.37 -20.44 17.96
N THR A 980 42.68 -20.39 17.72
CA THR A 980 43.70 -20.71 18.71
C THR A 980 44.76 -19.61 18.81
N THR A 981 45.30 -19.37 20.01
CA THR A 981 46.47 -18.50 20.22
C THR A 981 47.30 -19.03 21.40
N THR A 982 48.59 -18.73 21.41
CA THR A 982 49.47 -19.02 22.56
C THR A 982 49.64 -17.80 23.48
N ASN A 983 48.98 -16.68 23.19
CA ASN A 983 49.05 -15.44 23.97
C ASN A 983 47.74 -14.65 23.86
N LEU A 984 47.12 -14.35 25.00
CA LEU A 984 45.85 -13.58 25.08
C LEU A 984 46.04 -12.06 25.02
N VAL A 985 47.26 -11.57 25.18
CA VAL A 985 47.55 -10.12 25.28
C VAL A 985 48.01 -9.55 23.93
N GLU A 986 48.83 -10.28 23.18
CA GLU A 986 49.41 -9.84 21.91
C GLU A 986 49.45 -10.97 20.87
N GLY A 987 49.16 -10.66 19.60
CA GLY A 987 49.24 -11.61 18.48
C GLY A 987 47.89 -11.87 17.78
N SER A 988 47.95 -12.52 16.61
CA SER A 988 46.77 -12.92 15.84
C SER A 988 46.29 -14.30 16.27
N TRP A 989 44.98 -14.53 16.27
CA TRP A 989 44.42 -15.87 16.43
C TRP A 989 44.63 -16.68 15.14
N GLY A 990 45.21 -17.87 15.25
CA GLY A 990 45.24 -18.85 14.15
C GLY A 990 43.88 -19.54 14.03
N THR A 991 43.52 -19.96 12.82
CA THR A 991 42.22 -20.61 12.53
C THR A 991 42.42 -22.01 11.95
N ASN A 992 41.40 -22.85 12.03
CA ASN A 992 41.25 -24.00 11.13
C ASN A 992 41.19 -23.54 9.64
N THR A 993 41.32 -24.48 8.70
CA THR A 993 41.42 -24.21 7.25
C THR A 993 40.10 -23.69 6.63
N GLY A 994 39.68 -22.48 7.00
CA GLY A 994 38.44 -21.85 6.57
C GLY A 994 37.21 -22.19 7.43
N PRO A 995 36.06 -21.54 7.17
CA PRO A 995 34.81 -21.85 7.83
C PRO A 995 34.41 -23.29 7.53
N VAL A 996 33.93 -23.99 8.55
CA VAL A 996 33.31 -25.30 8.36
C VAL A 996 31.80 -25.09 8.38
N ALA A 997 31.17 -25.32 7.22
CA ALA A 997 29.72 -25.23 7.08
C ALA A 997 29.04 -26.35 7.89
N ILE A 998 27.96 -25.98 8.58
CA ILE A 998 27.02 -26.96 9.11
C ILE A 998 26.19 -27.48 7.91
N THR A 999 26.04 -28.79 7.81
CA THR A 999 25.30 -29.43 6.69
C THR A 999 24.05 -30.16 7.17
N ASP A 1000 23.81 -30.09 8.47
CA ASP A 1000 22.64 -30.61 9.15
C ASP A 1000 21.60 -29.49 9.25
N GLU A 1001 20.35 -29.79 8.93
CA GLU A 1001 19.18 -28.90 9.07
C GLU A 1001 18.14 -29.51 10.02
N SER A 1002 18.56 -30.41 10.90
CA SER A 1002 17.66 -31.09 11.83
C SER A 1002 17.07 -30.15 12.89
N GLY A 1003 17.67 -28.98 13.13
CA GLY A 1003 17.40 -28.14 14.29
C GLY A 1003 17.84 -28.77 15.63
N GLU A 1004 18.50 -29.93 15.61
CA GLU A 1004 19.02 -30.61 16.80
C GLU A 1004 20.51 -30.28 17.02
N LEU A 1005 21.01 -30.41 18.26
CA LEU A 1005 22.43 -30.20 18.56
C LEU A 1005 23.31 -31.33 17.97
N GLY A 1006 24.14 -30.98 16.98
CA GLY A 1006 25.17 -31.86 16.43
C GLY A 1006 26.49 -31.73 17.18
N SER A 1007 27.24 -32.84 17.33
CA SER A 1007 28.56 -32.85 17.97
C SER A 1007 29.70 -32.75 16.95
N TYR A 1008 30.64 -31.84 17.22
CA TYR A 1008 31.78 -31.52 16.38
C TYR A 1008 33.10 -31.65 17.15
N SER A 1009 34.17 -32.00 16.44
CA SER A 1009 35.52 -32.12 17.01
C SER A 1009 36.55 -31.45 16.11
N ASN A 1010 37.45 -30.67 16.69
CA ASN A 1010 38.56 -30.07 15.96
C ASN A 1010 39.89 -30.34 16.67
N ALA A 1011 40.84 -30.96 15.96
CA ALA A 1011 42.17 -31.22 16.48
C ALA A 1011 42.97 -29.93 16.60
N VAL A 1012 43.33 -29.55 17.82
CA VAL A 1012 44.14 -28.35 18.13
C VAL A 1012 45.50 -28.69 18.74
N GLY A 1013 45.68 -29.93 19.21
CA GLY A 1013 46.94 -30.48 19.72
C GLY A 1013 47.29 -30.05 21.15
N THR A 1014 48.34 -30.65 21.71
CA THR A 1014 48.83 -30.40 23.09
C THR A 1014 50.31 -30.03 23.13
N ALA A 1015 50.87 -29.58 21.99
CA ALA A 1015 52.32 -29.41 21.83
C ALA A 1015 52.85 -28.07 22.39
N ALA A 1016 51.98 -27.08 22.59
CA ALA A 1016 52.32 -25.78 23.15
C ALA A 1016 52.23 -25.81 24.69
N ASP A 1017 53.10 -25.06 25.37
CA ASP A 1017 53.11 -24.95 26.83
C ASP A 1017 51.84 -24.22 27.36
N GLU A 1018 51.30 -23.27 26.58
CA GLU A 1018 50.04 -22.58 26.83
C GLU A 1018 49.28 -22.42 25.50
N LEU A 1019 48.00 -22.79 25.47
CA LEU A 1019 47.13 -22.71 24.29
C LEU A 1019 45.73 -22.25 24.71
N PHE A 1020 45.27 -21.17 24.11
CA PHE A 1020 43.93 -20.60 24.31
C PHE A 1020 43.09 -20.88 23.08
N ILE A 1021 41.83 -21.25 23.30
CA ILE A 1021 40.91 -21.69 22.25
C ILE A 1021 39.62 -20.89 22.39
N LYS A 1022 39.06 -20.43 21.27
CA LYS A 1022 37.69 -19.90 21.21
C LYS A 1022 36.97 -20.40 19.95
N LEU A 1023 35.67 -20.57 20.06
CA LEU A 1023 34.78 -20.91 18.96
C LEU A 1023 34.13 -19.62 18.46
N LEU A 1024 34.12 -19.42 17.15
CA LEU A 1024 33.35 -18.37 16.48
C LEU A 1024 32.32 -19.05 15.58
N VAL A 1025 31.04 -18.72 15.76
CA VAL A 1025 29.94 -19.18 14.92
C VAL A 1025 29.34 -17.95 14.25
N GLU A 1026 29.23 -18.00 12.92
CA GLU A 1026 28.71 -16.93 12.06
C GLU A 1026 27.45 -17.38 11.34
#